data_AF-A0A8C5SLM6-F1
#
_entry.id   AF-A0A8C5SLM6-F1
#
_cell.length_a   1.000
_cell.length_b   1.000
_cell.length_c   1.000
_cell.angle_alpha   90.00
_cell.angle_beta   90.00
_cell.angle_gamma   90.00
#
_symmetry.space_group_name_H-M   'P 1'
#
loop_
_entity.id
_entity.type
_entity.pdbx_description
1 polymer ?
#
loop_
_entity_poly.entity_id
_entity_poly.type
_entity_poly.pdbx_seq_one_letter_code
_entity_poly.pdbx_strand_id
1 'polypeptide(L)'
;MLSESCTKTIRYSLQRSEKKAVCDLFRCFRWQEDLTLILSKHISGLPYKRKTVQVGIVQYGENVTHEFYLNAYSTTEEVLVAAGKIKQREGFETMTALGIETARNEAFTEAHGARPGVQKVMVVVTDGESHDNYRLQKVIEDCEKDNIQRFSIAILGSYNRGNRNPEKLIEEIKSIASKPTEKHFFNVSNEVALLTIVEALGERIFALEATNDQQAASFEMEMSQVGFSAHYSQDWIMLGAVGAYDWNGTVVMLKDSNFLIPTSNAFDDSFSERNESLAAYLGYTVNSASVPGDLLYIAGQPRYNHTGQVIIYKMKDTEVEILQKLSGEQIGSYYGSVITTIDIDKDTYTDLLLVGAPMYMGTEKEEQGKVYIYSLNKKTFEYQMALEPVKQTCCLVHKEKDCTNHNKNEPCGARFGTSIAPVKDLNLDGFNDIVIGAPLEDDHRGAVYVYHGNEKSIKKEYAQRIASGGDGEKMKFFGQSIHGEMDLNGDGLTDVTIGGLGGAALFWSRDVAQVNASMKFMPNKIDIQKLSSDMQKLKLYINSTICFEIRLKSKDITINETDIQYWLTLDSQRKVSRTLFAETNERKIQRNITVRSSECIKHNFYMLGKPDFRDSIKVLLEFNFSDPESGPILDSELPNSVAEYIHFTKDCGSKNKCITDLQLTANATIGGNSLSPFIIKLNNLKFWVQMLVRNKKDSAYNTRVYVQHSPNIIFSGIERISKDSCDTGQNITCKVGYPFLSPKEEVRQCAKQLGDMCITYFKYKQTQIMFENICSLPTNFFFLEHSSFKNPTLLCTLSPCHTAQWRQKGHSGRAKCSIRCYPLSKGAKITGVDNTDTGRMQGGWKADAERNPSGWKWMGVDGASAGLPGGLSKADAERI
;
A
#
# COMPACT_ATOMS: atom_id res chain seq x y z
N MET A 1 -5.96 17.51 16.43
CA MET A 1 -5.54 18.91 16.60
C MET A 1 -4.74 19.32 15.37
N LEU A 2 -5.41 20.00 14.42
CA LEU A 2 -4.79 20.80 13.37
C LEU A 2 -5.63 22.08 13.31
N SER A 3 -5.46 22.91 14.33
CA SER A 3 -5.95 24.28 14.34
C SER A 3 -4.88 25.15 15.00
N GLU A 4 -4.52 26.22 14.31
CA GLU A 4 -3.82 27.41 14.82
C GLU A 4 -2.33 27.27 15.16
N SER A 5 -1.48 27.70 14.22
CA SER A 5 -0.79 28.99 14.34
C SER A 5 0.27 29.12 13.23
N CYS A 6 -0.19 29.38 12.00
CA CYS A 6 0.68 29.95 10.98
C CYS A 6 0.83 31.44 11.30
N THR A 7 1.75 31.76 12.21
CA THR A 7 2.16 33.14 12.44
C THR A 7 2.93 33.59 11.21
N LYS A 8 2.26 34.34 10.32
CA LYS A 8 2.83 34.95 9.11
C LYS A 8 4.10 35.71 9.45
N THR A 9 5.25 35.11 9.13
CA THR A 9 6.53 35.81 9.01
C THR A 9 7.06 35.53 7.62
N ILE A 10 6.46 36.16 6.62
CA ILE A 10 6.99 36.16 5.25
C ILE A 10 8.18 37.12 5.26
N ARG A 11 9.39 36.56 5.28
CA ARG A 11 10.61 37.30 4.96
C ARG A 11 10.66 37.47 3.44
N TYR A 12 10.51 38.70 2.98
CA TYR A 12 10.65 39.02 1.56
C TYR A 12 12.09 38.75 1.07
N SER A 13 12.24 37.91 0.04
CA SER A 13 13.52 37.58 -0.61
C SER A 13 13.55 38.09 -2.07
N LEU A 14 13.97 39.35 -2.22
CA LEU A 14 14.88 39.95 -3.21
C LEU A 14 15.15 39.21 -4.55
N GLN A 15 14.31 39.43 -5.59
CA GLN A 15 14.66 39.25 -7.01
C GLN A 15 14.90 40.62 -7.69
N ARG A 16 15.69 40.67 -8.80
CA ARG A 16 16.04 41.94 -9.46
C ARG A 16 14.93 42.41 -10.41
N SER A 17 14.21 43.49 -10.09
CA SER A 17 13.20 44.09 -10.98
C SER A 17 13.26 45.62 -10.90
N GLU A 18 12.97 46.30 -12.00
CA GLU A 18 12.88 47.77 -12.03
C GLU A 18 11.41 48.16 -12.14
N LYS A 19 10.91 48.79 -11.07
CA LYS A 19 9.50 49.13 -10.95
C LYS A 19 9.34 50.64 -11.06
N LYS A 20 8.49 51.10 -11.97
CA LYS A 20 8.12 52.52 -12.04
C LYS A 20 6.62 52.67 -11.84
N ALA A 21 6.24 53.51 -10.87
CA ALA A 21 4.86 53.92 -10.71
C ALA A 21 4.63 55.19 -11.54
N VAL A 22 3.58 55.16 -12.36
CA VAL A 22 3.11 56.27 -13.19
C VAL A 22 1.72 56.62 -12.69
N CYS A 23 1.57 57.75 -12.01
CA CYS A 23 0.33 58.11 -11.31
C CYS A 23 -0.32 59.37 -11.90
N ASP A 24 -1.60 59.24 -12.23
CA ASP A 24 -2.49 60.33 -12.66
C ASP A 24 -3.02 61.11 -11.46
N LEU A 25 -3.31 62.38 -11.67
CA LEU A 25 -3.78 63.26 -10.62
C LEU A 25 -4.83 64.26 -11.06
N PHE A 26 -6.08 63.80 -11.16
CA PHE A 26 -7.20 64.69 -11.40
C PHE A 26 -8.20 64.80 -10.24
N ARG A 27 -8.24 66.01 -9.65
CA ARG A 27 -9.32 66.66 -8.88
C ARG A 27 -10.14 65.96 -7.76
N CYS A 28 -9.89 64.72 -7.33
CA CYS A 28 -10.71 64.09 -6.26
C CYS A 28 -9.96 63.45 -5.08
N PHE A 29 -8.63 63.54 -5.04
CA PHE A 29 -7.80 62.91 -4.01
C PHE A 29 -7.47 63.85 -2.83
N ARG A 30 -7.63 63.39 -1.59
CA ARG A 30 -6.85 63.92 -0.45
C ARG A 30 -5.48 63.24 -0.47
N TRP A 31 -4.56 63.79 -1.24
CA TRP A 31 -3.27 63.13 -1.57
C TRP A 31 -2.36 62.84 -0.37
N GLN A 32 -2.46 63.63 0.68
CA GLN A 32 -1.41 63.67 1.70
C GLN A 32 -1.38 62.43 2.62
N GLU A 33 -2.53 61.77 2.80
CA GLU A 33 -2.63 60.60 3.70
C GLU A 33 -2.66 59.28 2.92
N ASP A 34 -3.51 59.11 1.90
CA ASP A 34 -3.82 57.78 1.35
C ASP A 34 -2.79 57.25 0.32
N LEU A 35 -2.36 58.06 -0.65
CA LEU A 35 -1.39 57.62 -1.69
C LEU A 35 0.03 57.51 -1.13
N THR A 36 0.39 58.37 -0.18
CA THR A 36 1.62 58.26 0.61
C THR A 36 1.63 56.98 1.45
N LEU A 37 0.48 56.59 2.03
CA LEU A 37 0.32 55.30 2.73
C LEU A 37 0.45 54.11 1.77
N ILE A 38 -0.09 54.23 0.55
CA ILE A 38 -0.02 53.19 -0.49
C ILE A 38 1.41 53.02 -1.01
N LEU A 39 2.07 54.11 -1.38
CA LEU A 39 3.48 54.12 -1.79
C LEU A 39 4.35 53.61 -0.65
N SER A 40 4.10 54.05 0.59
CA SER A 40 4.88 53.57 1.74
C SER A 40 4.64 52.10 2.07
N LYS A 41 3.40 51.58 1.97
CA LYS A 41 3.08 50.16 2.19
C LYS A 41 3.60 49.27 1.05
N HIS A 42 3.51 49.73 -0.21
CA HIS A 42 4.07 49.02 -1.36
C HIS A 42 5.60 49.00 -1.32
N ILE A 43 6.25 50.11 -0.94
CA ILE A 43 7.71 50.24 -0.86
C ILE A 43 8.26 49.54 0.39
N SER A 44 7.54 49.53 1.51
CA SER A 44 7.93 48.78 2.73
C SER A 44 7.73 47.27 2.62
N GLY A 45 6.81 46.81 1.76
CA GLY A 45 6.67 45.39 1.39
C GLY A 45 7.75 44.90 0.40
N LEU A 46 8.56 45.79 -0.16
CA LEU A 46 9.64 45.42 -1.08
C LEU A 46 10.96 45.41 -0.30
N PRO A 47 11.71 44.29 -0.28
CA PRO A 47 13.01 44.29 0.37
C PRO A 47 13.96 45.12 -0.50
N TYR A 48 14.29 46.33 -0.06
CA TYR A 48 15.19 47.20 -0.81
C TYR A 48 16.65 46.87 -0.45
N LYS A 49 17.43 46.39 -1.42
CA LYS A 49 18.90 46.43 -1.39
C LYS A 49 19.36 46.90 -2.76
N ARG A 50 20.42 47.73 -2.81
CA ARG A 50 21.06 48.31 -4.03
C ARG A 50 21.30 47.34 -5.22
N LYS A 51 21.06 46.04 -5.09
CA LYS A 51 21.25 45.03 -6.13
C LYS A 51 19.96 44.41 -6.69
N THR A 52 18.78 44.65 -6.14
CA THR A 52 17.55 43.92 -6.48
C THR A 52 16.47 44.81 -7.07
N VAL A 53 15.76 45.60 -6.27
CA VAL A 53 14.64 46.42 -6.77
C VAL A 53 15.00 47.91 -6.73
N GLN A 54 14.81 48.61 -7.86
CA GLN A 54 14.89 50.07 -7.95
C GLN A 54 13.52 50.62 -8.30
N VAL A 55 13.17 51.74 -7.66
CA VAL A 55 11.87 52.38 -7.81
C VAL A 55 12.06 53.82 -8.28
N GLY A 56 11.32 54.20 -9.31
CA GLY A 56 11.18 55.58 -9.73
C GLY A 56 9.71 55.97 -9.77
N ILE A 57 9.41 57.26 -9.66
CA ILE A 57 8.02 57.76 -9.70
C ILE A 57 7.91 58.84 -10.78
N VAL A 58 6.93 58.66 -11.67
CA VAL A 58 6.47 59.70 -12.60
C VAL A 58 5.07 60.13 -12.18
N GLN A 59 4.90 61.43 -12.05
CA GLN A 59 3.60 62.04 -11.85
C GLN A 59 3.15 62.68 -13.17
N TYR A 60 1.90 62.50 -13.55
CA TYR A 60 1.35 63.08 -14.77
C TYR A 60 -0.03 63.72 -14.55
N GLY A 61 -0.35 64.69 -15.41
CA GLY A 61 -1.61 65.44 -15.46
C GLY A 61 -1.61 66.21 -16.78
N GLU A 62 -1.66 67.55 -16.74
CA GLU A 62 -1.46 68.40 -17.93
C GLU A 62 0.01 68.39 -18.41
N ASN A 63 0.95 68.23 -17.47
CA ASN A 63 2.37 68.05 -17.73
C ASN A 63 2.88 66.79 -17.00
N VAL A 64 4.02 66.24 -17.45
CA VAL A 64 4.65 65.05 -16.87
C VAL A 64 5.93 65.42 -16.14
N THR A 65 6.13 64.90 -14.93
CA THR A 65 7.36 65.13 -14.15
C THR A 65 7.86 63.90 -13.43
N HIS A 66 9.18 63.75 -13.38
CA HIS A 66 9.84 62.74 -12.55
C HIS A 66 9.98 63.29 -11.13
N GLU A 67 9.34 62.64 -10.15
CA GLU A 67 9.52 62.97 -8.74
C GLU A 67 10.86 62.45 -8.23
N PHE A 68 11.28 61.27 -8.71
CA PHE A 68 12.66 60.80 -8.63
C PHE A 68 12.93 59.64 -9.61
N TYR A 69 14.21 59.48 -9.98
CA TYR A 69 14.72 58.45 -10.90
C TYR A 69 15.08 57.14 -10.19
N LEU A 70 15.32 56.05 -10.94
CA LEU A 70 15.60 54.71 -10.41
C LEU A 70 16.90 54.67 -9.57
N ASN A 71 17.86 55.53 -9.91
CA ASN A 71 19.15 55.67 -9.23
C ASN A 71 19.17 56.74 -8.12
N ALA A 72 18.06 57.42 -7.84
CA ALA A 72 18.04 58.58 -6.94
C ALA A 72 18.30 58.23 -5.47
N TYR A 73 17.87 57.05 -5.03
CA TYR A 73 17.94 56.61 -3.64
C TYR A 73 18.55 55.22 -3.52
N SER A 74 19.01 54.86 -2.33
CA SER A 74 19.78 53.63 -2.09
C SER A 74 19.28 52.77 -0.93
N THR A 75 18.28 53.24 -0.18
CA THR A 75 17.65 52.52 0.93
C THR A 75 16.12 52.66 0.87
N THR A 76 15.38 51.71 1.46
CA THR A 76 13.91 51.80 1.55
C THR A 76 13.51 53.08 2.29
N GLU A 77 14.21 53.38 3.38
CA GLU A 77 13.94 54.50 4.27
C GLU A 77 14.06 55.85 3.54
N GLU A 78 15.08 56.02 2.69
CA GLU A 78 15.24 57.21 1.85
C GLU A 78 14.08 57.37 0.86
N VAL A 79 13.69 56.27 0.19
CA VAL A 79 12.57 56.28 -0.75
C VAL A 79 11.26 56.63 -0.04
N LEU A 80 11.02 56.08 1.16
CA LEU A 80 9.83 56.38 1.96
C LEU A 80 9.77 57.86 2.37
N VAL A 81 10.90 58.43 2.79
CA VAL A 81 11.01 59.86 3.14
C VAL A 81 10.82 60.75 1.90
N ALA A 82 11.34 60.33 0.74
CA ALA A 82 11.16 61.05 -0.52
C ALA A 82 9.72 60.99 -1.02
N ALA A 83 9.10 59.80 -0.98
CA ALA A 83 7.69 59.61 -1.33
C ALA A 83 6.76 60.43 -0.41
N GLY A 84 7.09 60.53 0.88
CA GLY A 84 6.40 61.37 1.86
C GLY A 84 6.39 62.87 1.57
N LYS A 85 7.26 63.33 0.66
CA LYS A 85 7.41 64.75 0.29
C LYS A 85 6.77 65.09 -1.06
N ILE A 86 6.29 64.09 -1.80
CA ILE A 86 5.65 64.31 -3.11
C ILE A 86 4.36 65.10 -2.89
N LYS A 87 4.21 66.18 -3.64
CA LYS A 87 3.00 67.01 -3.60
C LYS A 87 2.14 66.69 -4.81
N GLN A 88 0.83 66.65 -4.60
CA GLN A 88 -0.12 66.59 -5.71
C GLN A 88 0.10 67.80 -6.62
N ARG A 89 0.17 67.54 -7.93
CA ARG A 89 0.11 68.58 -8.94
C ARG A 89 -1.34 68.78 -9.36
N GLU A 90 -1.72 70.04 -9.51
CA GLU A 90 -3.02 70.44 -10.04
C GLU A 90 -2.89 70.66 -11.56
N GLY A 91 -3.97 70.43 -12.30
CA GLY A 91 -4.07 70.61 -13.75
C GLY A 91 -5.51 70.54 -14.23
N PHE A 92 -5.76 70.86 -15.51
CA PHE A 92 -7.10 70.79 -16.12
C PHE A 92 -7.29 69.60 -17.08
N GLU A 93 -6.21 68.89 -17.41
CA GLU A 93 -6.23 67.72 -18.29
C GLU A 93 -5.48 66.53 -17.66
N THR A 94 -5.79 65.33 -18.14
CA THR A 94 -5.11 64.07 -17.83
C THR A 94 -4.46 63.55 -19.11
N MET A 95 -3.13 63.58 -19.19
CA MET A 95 -2.36 63.15 -20.37
C MET A 95 -1.69 61.79 -20.10
N THR A 96 -2.48 60.72 -20.03
CA THR A 96 -2.01 59.36 -19.71
C THR A 96 -1.05 58.80 -20.76
N ALA A 97 -1.30 59.02 -22.06
CA ALA A 97 -0.42 58.52 -23.11
C ALA A 97 0.95 59.20 -23.04
N LEU A 98 0.97 60.52 -22.81
CA LEU A 98 2.20 61.28 -22.59
C LEU A 98 2.96 60.80 -21.34
N GLY A 99 2.25 60.50 -20.25
CA GLY A 99 2.83 59.95 -19.03
C GLY A 99 3.56 58.62 -19.25
N ILE A 100 2.91 57.69 -19.95
CA ILE A 100 3.48 56.37 -20.30
C ILE A 100 4.68 56.53 -21.25
N GLU A 101 4.56 57.38 -22.27
CA GLU A 101 5.63 57.63 -23.25
C GLU A 101 6.88 58.25 -22.59
N THR A 102 6.69 59.21 -21.68
CA THR A 102 7.77 59.83 -20.93
C THR A 102 8.44 58.82 -19.99
N ALA A 103 7.66 57.96 -19.32
CA ALA A 103 8.22 56.90 -18.50
C ALA A 103 9.03 55.90 -19.32
N ARG A 104 8.56 55.50 -20.51
CA ARG A 104 9.30 54.65 -21.44
C ARG A 104 10.61 55.30 -21.89
N ASN A 105 10.55 56.51 -22.44
CA ASN A 105 11.67 57.15 -23.14
C ASN A 105 12.72 57.74 -22.21
N GLU A 106 12.32 58.19 -21.01
CA GLU A 106 13.23 58.89 -20.11
C GLU A 106 13.54 58.06 -18.88
N ALA A 107 12.55 57.40 -18.28
CA ALA A 107 12.76 56.75 -17.00
C ALA A 107 13.51 55.42 -17.08
N PHE A 108 13.20 54.61 -18.09
CA PHE A 108 13.83 53.30 -18.29
C PHE A 108 15.12 53.40 -19.12
N THR A 109 15.89 54.48 -18.91
CA THR A 109 17.19 54.72 -19.53
C THR A 109 18.32 54.44 -18.54
N GLU A 110 19.47 53.98 -19.06
CA GLU A 110 20.63 53.67 -18.22
C GLU A 110 21.15 54.91 -17.45
N ALA A 111 21.05 56.10 -18.08
CA ALA A 111 21.40 57.37 -17.46
C ALA A 111 20.58 57.67 -16.19
N HIS A 112 19.34 57.18 -16.12
CA HIS A 112 18.45 57.35 -14.98
C HIS A 112 18.33 56.10 -14.10
N GLY A 113 19.26 55.15 -14.25
CA GLY A 113 19.43 54.00 -13.37
C GLY A 113 18.89 52.68 -13.91
N ALA A 114 18.28 52.64 -15.09
CA ALA A 114 17.78 51.38 -15.64
C ALA A 114 18.93 50.44 -16.02
N ARG A 115 18.81 49.14 -15.72
CA ARG A 115 19.88 48.16 -15.96
C ARG A 115 19.57 47.29 -17.18
N PRO A 116 20.57 47.00 -18.03
CA PRO A 116 20.38 46.11 -19.17
C PRO A 116 20.09 44.67 -18.69
N GLY A 117 19.14 44.01 -19.33
CA GLY A 117 18.76 42.61 -19.04
C GLY A 117 17.84 42.40 -17.83
N VAL A 118 17.29 43.47 -17.24
CA VAL A 118 16.32 43.39 -16.13
C VAL A 118 14.90 43.63 -16.65
N GLN A 119 13.92 42.87 -16.15
CA GLN A 119 12.51 43.06 -16.50
C GLN A 119 12.02 44.44 -16.03
N LYS A 120 11.50 45.22 -16.97
CA LYS A 120 10.94 46.56 -16.74
C LYS A 120 9.46 46.42 -16.42
N VAL A 121 9.05 46.92 -15.27
CA VAL A 121 7.65 46.87 -14.81
C VAL A 121 7.14 48.29 -14.60
N MET A 122 6.04 48.62 -15.27
CA MET A 122 5.32 49.88 -15.14
C MET A 122 3.99 49.65 -14.46
N VAL A 123 3.69 50.41 -13.41
CA VAL A 123 2.39 50.39 -12.73
C VAL A 123 1.70 51.72 -12.99
N VAL A 124 0.66 51.71 -13.80
CA VAL A 124 -0.15 52.87 -14.17
C VAL A 124 -1.35 52.94 -13.24
N VAL A 125 -1.52 54.07 -12.54
CA VAL A 125 -2.62 54.29 -11.59
C VAL A 125 -3.35 55.55 -12.00
N THR A 126 -4.65 55.45 -12.30
CA THR A 126 -5.46 56.58 -12.76
C THR A 126 -6.92 56.50 -12.28
N ASP A 127 -7.52 57.68 -12.05
CA ASP A 127 -8.89 57.88 -11.62
C ASP A 127 -9.77 58.63 -12.65
N GLY A 128 -9.23 58.92 -13.84
CA GLY A 128 -9.88 59.73 -14.87
C GLY A 128 -9.56 59.30 -16.31
N GLU A 129 -10.46 59.64 -17.23
CA GLU A 129 -10.28 59.36 -18.66
C GLU A 129 -9.18 60.25 -19.27
N SER A 130 -8.34 59.67 -20.13
CA SER A 130 -7.25 60.41 -20.76
C SER A 130 -7.74 61.35 -21.85
N HIS A 131 -7.24 62.58 -21.83
CA HIS A 131 -7.51 63.61 -22.84
C HIS A 131 -6.65 63.40 -24.11
N ASP A 132 -5.62 62.56 -24.02
CA ASP A 132 -4.78 62.14 -25.14
C ASP A 132 -4.96 60.66 -25.55
N ASN A 133 -6.12 60.07 -25.23
CA ASN A 133 -6.43 58.67 -25.50
C ASN A 133 -6.14 58.23 -26.96
N TYR A 134 -6.32 59.12 -27.95
CA TYR A 134 -6.00 58.85 -29.36
C TYR A 134 -4.53 58.43 -29.62
N ARG A 135 -3.62 58.67 -28.67
CA ARG A 135 -2.21 58.25 -28.72
C ARG A 135 -1.92 56.94 -27.98
N LEU A 136 -2.81 56.49 -27.08
CA LEU A 136 -2.56 55.35 -26.19
C LEU A 136 -2.17 54.09 -26.96
N GLN A 137 -2.90 53.76 -28.03
CA GLN A 137 -2.62 52.56 -28.82
C GLN A 137 -1.18 52.51 -29.32
N LYS A 138 -0.68 53.61 -29.89
CA LYS A 138 0.69 53.70 -30.39
C LYS A 138 1.71 53.55 -29.27
N VAL A 139 1.48 54.22 -28.14
CA VAL A 139 2.38 54.19 -26.97
C VAL A 139 2.45 52.80 -26.34
N ILE A 140 1.33 52.08 -26.30
CA ILE A 140 1.25 50.70 -25.78
C ILE A 140 2.02 49.73 -26.69
N GLU A 141 1.82 49.80 -28.01
CA GLU A 141 2.56 48.98 -28.98
C GLU A 141 4.08 49.19 -28.86
N ASP A 142 4.48 50.43 -28.60
CA ASP A 142 5.86 50.81 -28.39
C ASP A 142 6.43 50.31 -27.05
N CYS A 143 5.62 50.26 -25.99
CA CYS A 143 6.02 49.63 -24.73
C CYS A 143 6.18 48.10 -24.86
N GLU A 144 5.38 47.45 -25.69
CA GLU A 144 5.52 46.02 -26.00
C GLU A 144 6.83 45.73 -26.74
N LYS A 145 7.21 46.58 -27.71
CA LYS A 145 8.51 46.46 -28.42
C LYS A 145 9.70 46.56 -27.48
N ASP A 146 9.58 47.38 -26.43
CA ASP A 146 10.64 47.60 -25.44
C ASP A 146 10.59 46.61 -24.27
N ASN A 147 9.73 45.58 -24.35
CA ASN A 147 9.52 44.54 -23.34
C ASN A 147 9.17 45.11 -21.94
N ILE A 148 8.31 46.12 -21.90
CA ILE A 148 7.84 46.74 -20.65
C ILE A 148 6.51 46.12 -20.24
N GLN A 149 6.50 45.41 -19.12
CA GLN A 149 5.29 44.82 -18.53
C GLN A 149 4.49 45.89 -17.80
N ARG A 150 3.20 46.04 -18.15
CA ARG A 150 2.34 47.13 -17.64
C ARG A 150 1.20 46.57 -16.81
N PHE A 151 1.11 47.04 -15.57
CA PHE A 151 -0.03 46.86 -14.69
C PHE A 151 -0.85 48.14 -14.67
N SER A 152 -2.18 48.03 -14.77
CA SER A 152 -3.06 49.20 -14.83
C SER A 152 -4.13 49.13 -13.76
N ILE A 153 -4.26 50.18 -12.95
CA ILE A 153 -5.18 50.26 -11.82
C ILE A 153 -6.16 51.42 -12.04
N ALA A 154 -7.45 51.09 -12.14
CA ALA A 154 -8.55 52.04 -12.27
C ALA A 154 -9.17 52.38 -10.92
N ILE A 155 -9.18 53.66 -10.54
CA ILE A 155 -9.77 54.13 -9.28
C ILE A 155 -11.17 54.70 -9.54
N LEU A 156 -12.20 54.01 -9.06
CA LEU A 156 -13.60 54.37 -9.33
C LEU A 156 -14.23 55.26 -8.24
N GLY A 157 -13.45 55.69 -7.24
CA GLY A 157 -13.95 56.44 -6.09
C GLY A 157 -14.69 57.73 -6.47
N SER A 158 -14.21 58.45 -7.48
CA SER A 158 -14.84 59.66 -8.04
C SER A 158 -16.15 59.35 -8.79
N TYR A 159 -16.17 58.29 -9.59
CA TYR A 159 -17.32 57.88 -10.39
C TYR A 159 -18.46 57.34 -9.52
N ASN A 160 -18.12 56.54 -8.49
CA ASN A 160 -19.06 55.99 -7.52
C ASN A 160 -19.70 57.09 -6.67
N ARG A 161 -18.91 58.07 -6.20
CA ARG A 161 -19.42 59.23 -5.44
C ARG A 161 -20.29 60.17 -6.28
N GLY A 162 -20.00 60.28 -7.57
CA GLY A 162 -20.73 61.13 -8.52
C GLY A 162 -21.89 60.45 -9.25
N ASN A 163 -22.17 59.18 -8.99
CA ASN A 163 -23.14 58.33 -9.70
C ASN A 163 -22.99 58.39 -11.24
N ARG A 164 -21.74 58.35 -11.72
CA ARG A 164 -21.38 58.41 -13.15
C ARG A 164 -21.02 57.02 -13.67
N ASN A 165 -21.26 56.75 -14.95
CA ASN A 165 -20.93 55.46 -15.57
C ASN A 165 -19.39 55.31 -15.74
N PRO A 166 -18.74 54.32 -15.11
CA PRO A 166 -17.29 54.10 -15.20
C PRO A 166 -16.86 53.24 -16.40
N GLU A 167 -17.77 52.71 -17.22
CA GLU A 167 -17.45 51.76 -18.29
C GLU A 167 -16.36 52.25 -19.26
N LYS A 168 -16.43 53.51 -19.67
CA LYS A 168 -15.46 54.09 -20.61
C LYS A 168 -14.05 54.18 -20.02
N LEU A 169 -13.95 54.56 -18.74
CA LEU A 169 -12.69 54.59 -17.98
C LEU A 169 -12.11 53.17 -17.82
N ILE A 170 -12.95 52.20 -17.48
CA ILE A 170 -12.54 50.81 -17.30
C ILE A 170 -11.97 50.23 -18.60
N GLU A 171 -12.66 50.42 -19.73
CA GLU A 171 -12.18 49.93 -21.02
C GLU A 171 -10.88 50.62 -21.47
N GLU A 172 -10.75 51.91 -21.21
CA GLU A 172 -9.50 52.64 -21.47
C GLU A 172 -8.34 52.07 -20.64
N ILE A 173 -8.50 51.92 -19.33
CA ILE A 173 -7.43 51.46 -18.44
C ILE A 173 -7.11 49.98 -18.70
N LYS A 174 -8.11 49.14 -18.97
CA LYS A 174 -7.90 47.74 -19.41
C LYS A 174 -7.02 47.66 -20.65
N SER A 175 -7.14 48.60 -21.58
CA SER A 175 -6.34 48.61 -22.80
C SER A 175 -4.84 48.85 -22.55
N ILE A 176 -4.50 49.50 -21.42
CA ILE A 176 -3.11 49.83 -21.04
C ILE A 176 -2.36 48.59 -20.51
N ALA A 177 -3.06 47.70 -19.79
CA ALA A 177 -2.48 46.49 -19.20
C ALA A 177 -1.87 45.54 -20.23
N SER A 178 -0.76 44.89 -19.85
CA SER A 178 -0.16 43.79 -20.62
C SER A 178 -1.09 42.57 -20.65
N LYS A 179 -0.94 41.74 -21.70
CA LYS A 179 -1.69 40.48 -21.80
C LYS A 179 -1.03 39.39 -20.92
N PRO A 180 -1.82 38.48 -20.31
CA PRO A 180 -3.28 38.46 -20.26
C PRO A 180 -3.84 39.56 -19.35
N THR A 181 -4.85 40.29 -19.82
CA THR A 181 -5.40 41.48 -19.15
C THR A 181 -6.00 41.16 -17.78
N GLU A 182 -6.56 39.95 -17.59
CA GLU A 182 -7.16 39.52 -16.30
C GLU A 182 -6.15 39.45 -15.14
N LYS A 183 -4.85 39.32 -15.46
CA LYS A 183 -3.77 39.31 -14.46
C LYS A 183 -3.19 40.71 -14.18
N HIS A 184 -3.24 41.60 -15.16
CA HIS A 184 -2.53 42.90 -15.14
C HIS A 184 -3.45 44.12 -14.95
N PHE A 185 -4.76 43.96 -15.08
CA PHE A 185 -5.76 45.00 -14.84
C PHE A 185 -6.43 44.84 -13.48
N PHE A 186 -6.59 45.94 -12.77
CA PHE A 186 -7.32 46.02 -11.51
C PHE A 186 -8.27 47.21 -11.52
N ASN A 187 -9.48 47.04 -11.00
CA ASN A 187 -10.35 48.15 -10.65
C ASN A 187 -10.58 48.19 -9.13
N VAL A 188 -10.56 49.39 -8.56
CA VAL A 188 -10.87 49.61 -7.15
C VAL A 188 -12.10 50.48 -7.02
N SER A 189 -12.97 50.09 -6.08
CA SER A 189 -14.20 50.83 -5.80
C SER A 189 -13.94 52.19 -5.14
N ASN A 190 -12.85 52.32 -4.39
CA ASN A 190 -12.41 53.55 -3.73
C ASN A 190 -10.90 53.55 -3.46
N GLU A 191 -10.39 54.67 -2.96
CA GLU A 191 -8.97 54.92 -2.72
C GLU A 191 -8.38 54.02 -1.62
N VAL A 192 -9.20 53.63 -0.63
CA VAL A 192 -8.80 52.76 0.48
C VAL A 192 -8.61 51.30 0.02
N ALA A 193 -9.40 50.85 -0.97
CA ALA A 193 -9.32 49.50 -1.51
C ALA A 193 -8.01 49.21 -2.26
N LEU A 194 -7.22 50.23 -2.63
CA LEU A 194 -5.88 50.04 -3.18
C LEU A 194 -4.94 49.31 -2.22
N LEU A 195 -5.11 49.45 -0.89
CA LEU A 195 -4.27 48.78 0.09
C LEU A 195 -4.36 47.24 0.02
N THR A 196 -5.51 46.73 -0.41
CA THR A 196 -5.74 45.29 -0.63
C THR A 196 -5.13 44.83 -1.96
N ILE A 197 -5.13 45.70 -2.98
CA ILE A 197 -4.57 45.40 -4.29
C ILE A 197 -3.04 45.39 -4.27
N VAL A 198 -2.41 46.22 -3.43
CA VAL A 198 -0.95 46.20 -3.24
C VAL A 198 -0.43 44.83 -2.79
N GLU A 199 -1.17 44.15 -1.91
CA GLU A 199 -0.84 42.80 -1.45
C GLU A 199 -1.02 41.78 -2.60
N ALA A 200 -2.14 41.87 -3.33
CA ALA A 200 -2.41 41.01 -4.49
C ALA A 200 -1.46 41.23 -5.68
N LEU A 201 -0.97 42.46 -5.90
CA LEU A 201 0.07 42.80 -6.88
C LEU A 201 1.41 42.19 -6.49
N GLY A 202 1.75 42.21 -5.20
CA GLY A 202 2.94 41.55 -4.67
C GLY A 202 2.92 40.05 -4.95
N GLU A 203 1.78 39.40 -4.69
CA GLU A 203 1.57 37.97 -4.91
C GLU A 203 1.54 37.57 -6.39
N ARG A 204 0.93 38.40 -7.28
CA ARG A 204 0.83 38.13 -8.73
C ARG A 204 2.10 38.40 -9.54
N ILE A 205 3.04 39.15 -8.97
CA ILE A 205 4.40 39.27 -9.54
C ILE A 205 5.17 37.95 -9.37
N PHE A 206 4.75 37.08 -8.45
CA PHE A 206 5.20 35.69 -8.35
C PHE A 206 4.21 34.78 -9.09
N ALA A 207 4.71 33.90 -9.94
CA ALA A 207 3.90 32.96 -10.71
C ALA A 207 3.33 31.87 -9.78
N LEU A 208 2.23 32.15 -9.08
CA LEU A 208 1.65 31.20 -8.11
C LEU A 208 0.91 30.03 -8.75
N GLU A 209 0.65 30.08 -10.06
CA GLU A 209 0.06 28.98 -10.82
C GLU A 209 0.80 28.89 -12.14
N ALA A 210 1.29 27.70 -12.48
CA ALA A 210 2.07 27.37 -13.67
C ALA A 210 1.37 27.80 -14.97
N THR A 211 1.45 29.09 -15.30
CA THR A 211 0.99 29.65 -16.56
C THR A 211 2.20 29.85 -17.45
N ASN A 212 2.21 29.20 -18.61
CA ASN A 212 3.24 29.23 -19.66
C ASN A 212 3.53 30.63 -20.26
N ASP A 213 3.17 31.71 -19.58
CA ASP A 213 3.57 33.05 -19.97
C ASP A 213 5.09 33.16 -19.71
N GLN A 214 5.89 33.25 -20.78
CA GLN A 214 7.37 33.35 -20.78
C GLN A 214 7.96 34.54 -19.97
N GLN A 215 7.13 35.24 -19.19
CA GLN A 215 7.43 36.44 -18.42
C GLN A 215 7.28 36.24 -16.90
N ALA A 216 6.82 35.08 -16.44
CA ALA A 216 6.72 34.76 -15.03
C ALA A 216 7.97 33.97 -14.60
N ALA A 217 8.72 34.47 -13.60
CA ALA A 217 9.93 33.79 -13.13
C ALA A 217 9.56 32.48 -12.41
N SER A 218 10.16 31.37 -12.83
CA SER A 218 10.09 30.08 -12.14
C SER A 218 10.77 30.16 -10.77
N PHE A 219 10.26 29.41 -9.79
CA PHE A 219 10.91 29.27 -8.49
C PHE A 219 12.12 28.35 -8.62
N GLU A 220 13.32 28.82 -8.29
CA GLU A 220 14.53 27.98 -8.28
C GLU A 220 14.72 27.34 -6.90
N MET A 221 15.22 28.08 -5.92
CA MET A 221 15.54 27.54 -4.58
C MET A 221 14.80 28.27 -3.45
N GLU A 222 13.96 29.25 -3.78
CA GLU A 222 13.24 30.11 -2.83
C GLU A 222 12.32 29.30 -1.91
N MET A 223 11.62 28.31 -2.49
CA MET A 223 10.69 27.42 -1.78
C MET A 223 11.30 26.05 -1.50
N SER A 224 12.63 25.91 -1.61
CA SER A 224 13.34 24.61 -1.63
C SER A 224 13.05 23.69 -0.45
N GLN A 225 12.81 24.23 0.75
CA GLN A 225 12.62 23.44 1.98
C GLN A 225 13.76 22.43 2.20
N VAL A 226 15.01 22.86 1.98
CA VAL A 226 16.20 22.02 2.19
C VAL A 226 16.20 21.41 3.59
N GLY A 227 16.44 20.09 3.67
CA GLY A 227 16.38 19.32 4.91
C GLY A 227 15.00 18.75 5.20
N PHE A 228 14.10 18.75 4.21
CA PHE A 228 12.80 18.05 4.30
C PHE A 228 12.99 16.57 4.63
N SER A 229 14.00 15.96 4.01
CA SER A 229 14.55 14.66 4.39
C SER A 229 16.07 14.77 4.53
N ALA A 230 16.66 13.88 5.32
CA ALA A 230 18.10 13.84 5.53
C ALA A 230 18.58 12.40 5.65
N HIS A 231 19.73 12.10 5.04
CA HIS A 231 20.38 10.79 5.16
C HIS A 231 21.90 10.95 5.19
N TYR A 232 22.55 10.24 6.12
CA TYR A 232 23.99 10.18 6.21
C TYR A 232 24.50 8.98 5.43
N SER A 233 25.28 9.24 4.39
CA SER A 233 26.04 8.21 3.67
C SER A 233 27.51 8.25 4.07
N GLN A 234 28.29 7.23 3.71
CA GLN A 234 29.71 7.15 4.08
C GLN A 234 30.51 8.38 3.62
N ASP A 235 30.16 8.95 2.47
CA ASP A 235 30.88 10.07 1.84
C ASP A 235 30.16 11.43 1.88
N TRP A 236 28.84 11.43 2.03
CA TRP A 236 28.01 12.63 1.85
C TRP A 236 26.83 12.66 2.82
N ILE A 237 26.47 13.86 3.25
CA ILE A 237 25.16 14.13 3.85
C ILE A 237 24.22 14.55 2.73
N MET A 238 23.13 13.81 2.57
CA MET A 238 22.10 14.09 1.58
C MET A 238 20.96 14.84 2.26
N LEU A 239 20.55 15.98 1.71
CA LEU A 239 19.43 16.78 2.20
C LEU A 239 18.41 16.98 1.08
N GLY A 240 17.21 16.44 1.28
CA GLY A 240 16.10 16.62 0.34
C GLY A 240 15.59 18.06 0.28
N ALA A 241 15.29 18.54 -0.92
CA ALA A 241 14.82 19.89 -1.18
C ALA A 241 13.60 19.87 -2.12
N VAL A 242 12.44 19.49 -1.56
CA VAL A 242 11.22 19.16 -2.31
C VAL A 242 10.59 20.33 -3.08
N GLY A 243 10.77 21.56 -2.60
CA GLY A 243 10.15 22.74 -3.21
C GLY A 243 11.06 23.48 -4.17
N ALA A 244 12.22 22.90 -4.51
CA ALA A 244 13.12 23.46 -5.52
C ALA A 244 12.51 23.30 -6.93
N TYR A 245 12.83 24.22 -7.83
CA TYR A 245 12.48 24.18 -9.25
C TYR A 245 10.99 23.94 -9.48
N ASP A 246 10.15 24.87 -8.98
CA ASP A 246 8.68 24.76 -9.02
C ASP A 246 8.14 23.43 -8.47
N TRP A 247 8.68 23.04 -7.31
CA TRP A 247 8.38 21.76 -6.64
C TRP A 247 8.74 20.50 -7.44
N ASN A 248 9.53 20.60 -8.51
CA ASN A 248 10.12 19.42 -9.13
C ASN A 248 11.04 18.70 -8.12
N GLY A 249 11.75 19.48 -7.31
CA GLY A 249 12.57 19.04 -6.20
C GLY A 249 14.01 18.73 -6.61
N THR A 250 14.92 18.67 -5.62
CA THR A 250 16.32 18.27 -5.81
C THR A 250 16.90 17.68 -4.52
N VAL A 251 18.16 17.24 -4.56
CA VAL A 251 18.90 16.75 -3.39
C VAL A 251 20.18 17.58 -3.24
N VAL A 252 20.31 18.24 -2.10
CA VAL A 252 21.52 18.98 -1.73
C VAL A 252 22.52 18.01 -1.11
N MET A 253 23.68 17.88 -1.72
CA MET A 253 24.76 17.00 -1.27
C MET A 253 25.81 17.83 -0.52
N LEU A 254 26.13 17.43 0.72
CA LEU A 254 27.09 18.12 1.59
C LEU A 254 28.29 17.22 1.90
N LYS A 255 29.51 17.72 1.65
CA LYS A 255 30.79 17.09 2.02
C LYS A 255 31.81 18.15 2.42
N ASP A 256 32.46 17.98 3.58
CA ASP A 256 33.51 18.88 4.10
C ASP A 256 33.14 20.39 4.08
N SER A 257 31.87 20.72 4.38
CA SER A 257 31.29 22.08 4.30
C SER A 257 31.08 22.66 2.90
N ASN A 258 31.33 21.89 1.84
CA ASN A 258 30.98 22.24 0.46
C ASN A 258 29.60 21.70 0.12
N PHE A 259 28.78 22.55 -0.50
CA PHE A 259 27.46 22.19 -1.00
C PHE A 259 27.52 21.96 -2.50
N LEU A 260 26.93 20.85 -2.92
CA LEU A 260 26.69 20.54 -4.32
C LEU A 260 25.18 20.44 -4.52
N ILE A 261 24.66 21.30 -5.38
CA ILE A 261 23.23 21.40 -5.70
C ILE A 261 23.08 21.06 -7.18
N PRO A 262 22.51 19.90 -7.52
CA PRO A 262 22.20 19.56 -8.90
C PRO A 262 21.23 20.58 -9.51
N THR A 263 21.47 20.94 -10.76
CA THR A 263 20.62 21.87 -11.53
C THR A 263 19.23 21.29 -11.78
N SER A 264 18.26 22.14 -12.15
CA SER A 264 16.86 21.73 -12.43
C SER A 264 16.74 20.52 -13.35
N ASN A 265 17.61 20.43 -14.36
CA ASN A 265 17.54 19.40 -15.39
C ASN A 265 18.41 18.18 -15.08
N ALA A 266 19.07 18.14 -13.92
CA ALA A 266 20.03 17.07 -13.59
C ALA A 266 19.33 15.70 -13.43
N PHE A 267 18.04 15.70 -13.11
CA PHE A 267 17.23 14.50 -12.95
C PHE A 267 16.25 14.27 -14.12
N ASP A 268 16.33 15.09 -15.17
CA ASP A 268 15.47 14.98 -16.35
C ASP A 268 15.91 13.82 -17.24
N ASP A 269 14.93 13.24 -17.96
CA ASP A 269 15.22 12.22 -18.95
C ASP A 269 15.65 12.87 -20.27
N SER A 270 16.83 12.50 -20.76
CA SER A 270 17.32 12.93 -22.07
C SER A 270 16.40 12.54 -23.25
N PHE A 271 15.40 11.67 -23.02
CA PHE A 271 14.50 11.12 -24.04
C PHE A 271 13.01 11.46 -23.90
N SER A 272 12.56 12.20 -22.86
CA SER A 272 11.13 12.47 -22.66
C SER A 272 10.72 13.89 -23.08
N GLU A 273 10.53 14.12 -24.38
CA GLU A 273 10.01 15.37 -24.95
C GLU A 273 8.51 15.65 -24.63
N ARG A 274 7.86 14.94 -23.69
CA ARG A 274 6.38 14.93 -23.66
C ARG A 274 5.64 15.17 -22.36
N ASN A 275 6.27 15.38 -21.21
CA ASN A 275 5.55 15.89 -20.03
C ASN A 275 6.59 16.46 -19.04
N GLU A 276 6.65 17.78 -18.89
CA GLU A 276 7.34 18.40 -17.75
C GLU A 276 6.67 17.92 -16.46
N SER A 277 7.44 17.32 -15.56
CA SER A 277 6.94 16.86 -14.26
C SER A 277 6.76 18.05 -13.33
N LEU A 278 5.66 18.78 -13.48
CA LEU A 278 5.31 19.83 -12.54
C LEU A 278 5.05 19.21 -11.15
N ALA A 279 5.75 19.71 -10.13
CA ALA A 279 5.56 19.36 -8.73
C ALA A 279 5.78 17.87 -8.36
N ALA A 280 6.88 17.25 -8.81
CA ALA A 280 7.20 15.85 -8.53
C ALA A 280 7.63 15.54 -7.08
N TYR A 281 8.12 16.54 -6.35
CA TYR A 281 8.66 16.44 -4.98
C TYR A 281 9.89 15.54 -4.85
N LEU A 282 10.85 15.65 -5.79
CA LEU A 282 12.12 14.95 -5.66
C LEU A 282 12.86 15.36 -4.38
N GLY A 283 13.42 14.37 -3.68
CA GLY A 283 14.04 14.57 -2.38
C GLY A 283 13.04 14.56 -1.23
N TYR A 284 11.80 14.13 -1.45
CA TYR A 284 10.85 13.90 -0.34
C TYR A 284 11.39 12.87 0.64
N THR A 285 12.08 11.86 0.12
CA THR A 285 12.96 10.96 0.87
C THR A 285 14.28 10.80 0.16
N VAL A 286 15.33 10.57 0.93
CA VAL A 286 16.68 10.28 0.45
C VAL A 286 17.24 9.10 1.22
N ASN A 287 18.00 8.24 0.54
CA ASN A 287 18.70 7.11 1.14
C ASN A 287 19.92 6.73 0.27
N SER A 288 20.74 5.77 0.71
CA SER A 288 21.88 5.26 -0.05
C SER A 288 22.04 3.76 0.09
N ALA A 289 22.45 3.06 -0.97
CA ALA A 289 22.74 1.63 -0.95
C ALA A 289 24.23 1.36 -1.19
N SER A 290 24.82 0.52 -0.33
CA SER A 290 26.21 0.06 -0.43
C SER A 290 26.28 -1.13 -1.39
N VAL A 291 27.18 -1.09 -2.37
CA VAL A 291 27.46 -2.20 -3.29
C VAL A 291 28.96 -2.48 -3.36
N PRO A 292 29.40 -3.65 -3.84
CA PRO A 292 30.83 -3.96 -3.93
C PRO A 292 31.63 -2.90 -4.72
N GLY A 293 32.45 -2.13 -3.99
CA GLY A 293 33.34 -1.10 -4.53
C GLY A 293 32.65 0.19 -5.01
N ASP A 294 31.39 0.42 -4.65
CA ASP A 294 30.61 1.56 -5.15
C ASP A 294 29.48 1.94 -4.17
N LEU A 295 28.92 3.13 -4.36
CA LEU A 295 27.83 3.65 -3.53
C LEU A 295 26.73 4.20 -4.43
N LEU A 296 25.48 3.81 -4.17
CA LEU A 296 24.31 4.27 -4.93
C LEU A 296 23.52 5.25 -4.07
N TYR A 297 23.03 6.33 -4.70
CA TYR A 297 22.14 7.29 -4.06
C TYR A 297 20.71 7.07 -4.54
N ILE A 298 19.76 7.25 -3.63
CA ILE A 298 18.35 6.97 -3.87
C ILE A 298 17.54 8.18 -3.41
N ALA A 299 16.63 8.65 -4.27
CA ALA A 299 15.72 9.74 -3.94
C ALA A 299 14.29 9.41 -4.37
N GLY A 300 13.34 9.68 -3.49
CA GLY A 300 11.92 9.54 -3.75
C GLY A 300 11.28 10.82 -4.28
N GLN A 301 10.38 10.66 -5.25
CA GLN A 301 9.50 11.71 -5.78
C GLN A 301 8.05 11.22 -5.82
N PRO A 302 7.34 11.23 -4.68
CA PRO A 302 6.05 10.57 -4.54
C PRO A 302 4.89 11.20 -5.33
N ARG A 303 5.08 12.40 -5.88
CA ARG A 303 4.09 13.07 -6.72
C ARG A 303 4.37 12.98 -8.22
N TYR A 304 5.49 12.38 -8.62
CA TYR A 304 5.80 12.19 -10.04
C TYR A 304 4.66 11.46 -10.77
N ASN A 305 4.13 12.08 -11.81
CA ASN A 305 2.98 11.61 -12.58
C ASN A 305 1.76 11.20 -11.71
N HIS A 306 1.63 11.78 -10.52
CA HIS A 306 0.64 11.44 -9.50
C HIS A 306 0.67 9.98 -8.99
N THR A 307 1.51 9.10 -9.55
CA THR A 307 1.69 7.71 -9.10
C THR A 307 2.86 7.56 -8.13
N GLY A 308 3.86 8.44 -8.25
CA GLY A 308 5.12 8.38 -7.52
C GLY A 308 6.21 7.61 -8.26
N GLN A 309 7.47 7.96 -7.98
CA GLN A 309 8.65 7.32 -8.53
C GLN A 309 9.83 7.39 -7.54
N VAL A 310 10.76 6.44 -7.64
CA VAL A 310 12.05 6.42 -6.95
C VAL A 310 13.17 6.43 -7.99
N ILE A 311 14.15 7.32 -7.83
CA ILE A 311 15.31 7.45 -8.70
C ILE A 311 16.54 6.90 -7.97
N ILE A 312 17.27 6.00 -8.64
CA ILE A 312 18.57 5.51 -8.22
C ILE A 312 19.63 6.11 -9.14
N TYR A 313 20.61 6.78 -8.54
CA TYR A 313 21.59 7.57 -9.27
C TYR A 313 22.97 7.54 -8.62
N LYS A 314 23.95 8.06 -9.35
CA LYS A 314 25.31 8.32 -8.89
C LYS A 314 25.73 9.75 -9.15
N MET A 315 26.72 10.18 -8.40
CA MET A 315 27.41 11.44 -8.63
C MET A 315 28.71 11.17 -9.37
N LYS A 316 28.87 11.78 -10.55
CA LYS A 316 30.12 11.79 -11.30
C LYS A 316 30.67 13.21 -11.28
N ASP A 317 31.59 13.48 -10.36
CA ASP A 317 32.07 14.82 -10.01
C ASP A 317 30.93 15.76 -9.61
N THR A 318 30.38 16.51 -10.57
CA THR A 318 29.26 17.45 -10.39
C THR A 318 27.97 17.05 -11.10
N GLU A 319 28.00 16.02 -11.93
CA GLU A 319 26.85 15.58 -12.73
C GLU A 319 26.16 14.37 -12.10
N VAL A 320 24.83 14.33 -12.26
CA VAL A 320 23.98 13.23 -11.82
C VAL A 320 23.88 12.21 -12.95
N GLU A 321 24.26 10.96 -12.67
CA GLU A 321 24.07 9.83 -13.57
C GLU A 321 22.92 8.96 -13.04
N ILE A 322 21.78 8.98 -13.73
CA ILE A 322 20.63 8.14 -13.37
C ILE A 322 20.88 6.71 -13.81
N LEU A 323 20.84 5.77 -12.87
CA LEU A 323 21.04 4.34 -13.14
C LEU A 323 19.72 3.60 -13.37
N GLN A 324 18.70 3.93 -12.57
CA GLN A 324 17.40 3.24 -12.61
C GLN A 324 16.28 4.15 -12.08
N LYS A 325 15.08 3.97 -12.62
CA LYS A 325 13.83 4.60 -12.15
C LYS A 325 12.81 3.51 -11.82
N LEU A 326 12.24 3.55 -10.62
CA LEU A 326 11.18 2.64 -10.16
C LEU A 326 9.87 3.41 -10.05
N SER A 327 8.83 3.00 -10.76
CA SER A 327 7.55 3.73 -10.82
C SER A 327 6.46 3.04 -10.00
N GLY A 328 5.63 3.84 -9.33
CA GLY A 328 4.45 3.36 -8.61
C GLY A 328 3.32 2.91 -9.54
N GLU A 329 2.52 1.94 -9.08
CA GLU A 329 1.46 1.31 -9.88
C GLU A 329 0.13 2.09 -9.83
N GLN A 330 -0.15 2.80 -8.74
CA GLN A 330 -1.45 3.39 -8.45
C GLN A 330 -1.33 4.90 -8.21
N ILE A 331 -2.21 5.68 -8.86
CA ILE A 331 -2.34 7.12 -8.66
C ILE A 331 -2.73 7.44 -7.22
N GLY A 332 -2.10 8.45 -6.63
CA GLY A 332 -2.34 8.87 -5.25
C GLY A 332 -1.78 7.94 -4.18
N SER A 333 -1.11 6.84 -4.55
CA SER A 333 -0.55 5.88 -3.58
C SER A 333 0.63 6.43 -2.77
N TYR A 334 1.21 7.54 -3.24
CA TYR A 334 2.35 8.21 -2.63
C TYR A 334 3.61 7.32 -2.58
N TYR A 335 3.77 6.48 -3.61
CA TYR A 335 4.91 5.58 -3.77
C TYR A 335 6.24 6.33 -3.80
N GLY A 336 7.21 5.93 -2.97
CA GLY A 336 8.49 6.63 -2.85
C GLY A 336 8.51 7.72 -1.78
N SER A 337 7.46 7.82 -0.97
CA SER A 337 7.41 8.75 0.17
C SER A 337 8.11 8.23 1.43
N VAL A 338 8.45 6.94 1.46
CA VAL A 338 9.24 6.30 2.51
C VAL A 338 10.17 5.32 1.82
N ILE A 339 11.47 5.43 2.06
CA ILE A 339 12.49 4.58 1.43
C ILE A 339 13.48 4.15 2.50
N THR A 340 13.76 2.85 2.57
CA THR A 340 14.85 2.34 3.39
C THR A 340 15.62 1.24 2.67
N THR A 341 16.91 1.16 2.96
CA THR A 341 17.81 0.10 2.50
C THR A 341 18.26 -0.72 3.68
N ILE A 342 18.45 -2.02 3.49
CA ILE A 342 18.89 -2.91 4.56
C ILE A 342 19.85 -3.98 4.03
N ASP A 343 20.88 -4.24 4.82
CA ASP A 343 21.76 -5.40 4.75
C ASP A 343 21.14 -6.47 5.67
N ILE A 344 20.65 -7.57 5.09
CA ILE A 344 19.96 -8.62 5.86
C ILE A 344 20.98 -9.62 6.39
N ASP A 345 21.95 -10.05 5.59
CA ASP A 345 22.91 -11.10 5.96
C ASP A 345 24.19 -10.60 6.65
N LYS A 346 24.27 -9.29 6.92
CA LYS A 346 25.36 -8.60 7.63
C LYS A 346 26.69 -8.70 6.89
N ASP A 347 26.65 -8.74 5.54
CA ASP A 347 27.83 -8.79 4.69
C ASP A 347 28.43 -7.41 4.37
N THR A 348 27.87 -6.34 4.96
CA THR A 348 28.17 -4.90 4.78
C THR A 348 27.61 -4.28 3.49
N TYR A 349 27.00 -5.07 2.62
CA TYR A 349 26.35 -4.60 1.41
C TYR A 349 24.83 -4.56 1.57
N THR A 350 24.19 -3.67 0.83
CA THR A 350 22.74 -3.59 0.83
C THR A 350 22.15 -4.76 0.04
N ASP A 351 21.27 -5.55 0.65
CA ASP A 351 20.54 -6.62 -0.03
C ASP A 351 19.22 -6.11 -0.61
N LEU A 352 18.49 -5.30 0.16
CA LEU A 352 17.12 -4.91 -0.15
C LEU A 352 16.91 -3.39 -0.14
N LEU A 353 16.01 -2.95 -1.02
CA LEU A 353 15.40 -1.63 -1.02
C LEU A 353 13.90 -1.79 -0.76
N LEU A 354 13.41 -1.12 0.28
CA LEU A 354 11.99 -1.07 0.62
C LEU A 354 11.44 0.30 0.26
N VAL A 355 10.30 0.30 -0.45
CA VAL A 355 9.62 1.51 -0.88
C VAL A 355 8.18 1.49 -0.37
N GLY A 356 7.84 2.46 0.49
CA GLY A 356 6.50 2.64 1.01
C GLY A 356 5.58 3.38 0.04
N ALA A 357 4.33 2.93 -0.02
CA ALA A 357 3.20 3.60 -0.64
C ALA A 357 2.05 3.66 0.38
N PRO A 358 2.13 4.56 1.38
CA PRO A 358 1.21 4.55 2.53
C PRO A 358 -0.24 4.85 2.15
N MET A 359 -0.46 5.58 1.06
CA MET A 359 -1.81 5.94 0.59
C MET A 359 -2.33 4.95 -0.46
N TYR A 360 -1.67 3.80 -0.63
CA TYR A 360 -2.14 2.76 -1.54
C TYR A 360 -3.54 2.28 -1.13
N MET A 361 -4.46 2.33 -2.09
CA MET A 361 -5.85 1.97 -1.94
C MET A 361 -6.02 0.45 -2.08
N GLY A 362 -6.47 -0.19 -1.00
CA GLY A 362 -6.72 -1.63 -0.92
C GLY A 362 -7.98 -2.08 -1.67
N THR A 363 -8.27 -3.38 -1.64
CA THR A 363 -9.45 -3.97 -2.31
C THR A 363 -10.78 -3.42 -1.78
N GLU A 364 -10.81 -2.97 -0.54
CA GLU A 364 -12.00 -2.40 0.11
C GLU A 364 -12.16 -0.89 -0.13
N LYS A 365 -11.30 -0.28 -0.98
CA LYS A 365 -11.26 1.16 -1.25
C LYS A 365 -10.99 2.02 -0.01
N GLU A 366 -10.11 1.53 0.84
CA GLU A 366 -9.54 2.22 2.00
C GLU A 366 -8.03 2.42 1.81
N GLU A 367 -7.47 3.42 2.48
CA GLU A 367 -6.02 3.71 2.46
C GLU A 367 -5.25 2.66 3.27
N GLN A 368 -5.21 1.44 2.75
CA GLN A 368 -4.57 0.29 3.39
C GLN A 368 -3.07 0.52 3.52
N GLY A 369 -2.43 1.09 2.49
CA GLY A 369 -0.98 1.20 2.39
C GLY A 369 -0.32 -0.13 1.97
N LYS A 370 0.85 0.00 1.36
CA LYS A 370 1.62 -1.12 0.79
C LYS A 370 3.10 -0.82 0.84
N VAL A 371 3.94 -1.84 1.07
CA VAL A 371 5.40 -1.71 1.01
C VAL A 371 5.95 -2.65 -0.04
N TYR A 372 6.70 -2.10 -0.99
CA TYR A 372 7.33 -2.84 -2.08
C TYR A 372 8.77 -3.19 -1.71
N ILE A 373 9.19 -4.41 -2.03
CA ILE A 373 10.54 -4.92 -1.73
C ILE A 373 11.23 -5.22 -3.04
N TYR A 374 12.42 -4.65 -3.18
CA TYR A 374 13.29 -4.85 -4.31
C TYR A 374 14.60 -5.47 -3.83
N SER A 375 15.03 -6.55 -4.49
CA SER A 375 16.32 -7.17 -4.26
C SER A 375 17.40 -6.52 -5.12
N LEU A 376 18.58 -6.34 -4.56
CA LEU A 376 19.71 -5.75 -5.26
C LEU A 376 20.45 -6.82 -6.08
N ASN A 377 20.41 -6.69 -7.40
CA ASN A 377 21.19 -7.50 -8.32
C ASN A 377 22.30 -6.64 -8.94
N LYS A 378 23.52 -6.77 -8.40
CA LYS A 378 24.72 -5.97 -8.75
C LYS A 378 24.56 -4.47 -8.50
N LYS A 379 23.86 -3.77 -9.40
CA LYS A 379 23.63 -2.31 -9.36
C LYS A 379 22.17 -1.94 -9.67
N THR A 380 21.30 -2.92 -9.92
CA THR A 380 19.90 -2.71 -10.26
C THR A 380 19.00 -3.39 -9.25
N PHE A 381 17.91 -2.73 -8.89
CA PHE A 381 16.90 -3.22 -7.97
C PHE A 381 15.78 -3.93 -8.74
N GLU A 382 15.58 -5.21 -8.45
CA GLU A 382 14.54 -6.05 -9.08
C GLU A 382 13.38 -6.26 -8.12
N TYR A 383 12.14 -6.10 -8.61
CA TYR A 383 10.96 -6.31 -7.76
C TYR A 383 10.87 -7.76 -7.31
N GLN A 384 10.75 -7.98 -6.00
CA GLN A 384 10.66 -9.30 -5.41
C GLN A 384 9.25 -9.61 -4.93
N MET A 385 8.70 -8.76 -4.06
CA MET A 385 7.36 -8.92 -3.48
C MET A 385 6.83 -7.62 -2.86
N ALA A 386 5.61 -7.66 -2.32
CA ALA A 386 5.04 -6.58 -1.55
C ALA A 386 4.43 -7.10 -0.24
N LEU A 387 4.48 -6.26 0.80
CA LEU A 387 3.89 -6.48 2.11
C LEU A 387 2.62 -5.64 2.26
N GLU A 388 1.65 -6.21 2.94
CA GLU A 388 0.33 -5.64 3.21
C GLU A 388 -0.02 -5.86 4.69
N PRO A 389 -0.75 -4.92 5.32
CA PRO A 389 -1.20 -5.07 6.70
C PRO A 389 -2.31 -6.11 6.81
N VAL A 390 -2.70 -6.42 8.05
CA VAL A 390 -3.88 -7.25 8.31
C VAL A 390 -5.12 -6.57 7.73
N LYS A 391 -6.03 -7.36 7.16
CA LYS A 391 -7.29 -6.84 6.62
C LYS A 391 -8.12 -6.25 7.76
N GLN A 392 -8.38 -4.95 7.68
CA GLN A 392 -9.19 -4.27 8.67
C GLN A 392 -10.66 -4.53 8.37
N THR A 393 -11.43 -4.95 9.38
CA THR A 393 -12.89 -4.99 9.26
C THR A 393 -13.45 -3.64 9.63
N CYS A 394 -13.67 -2.82 8.61
CA CYS A 394 -14.19 -1.49 8.82
C CYS A 394 -15.70 -1.44 8.99
N CYS A 395 -16.15 -0.55 9.89
CA CYS A 395 -17.56 -0.27 10.14
C CYS A 395 -18.13 0.62 9.03
N LEU A 396 -18.26 0.06 7.83
CA LEU A 396 -18.96 0.71 6.74
C LEU A 396 -20.44 0.88 7.12
N VAL A 397 -21.01 2.05 6.80
CA VAL A 397 -22.41 2.47 7.05
C VAL A 397 -23.45 1.41 6.62
N HIS A 398 -23.09 0.43 5.79
CA HIS A 398 -23.98 -0.66 5.34
C HIS A 398 -23.86 -1.99 6.12
N LYS A 399 -23.00 -2.10 7.14
CA LYS A 399 -22.87 -3.29 8.03
C LYS A 399 -23.12 -2.92 9.50
N GLU A 400 -24.27 -2.31 9.78
CA GLU A 400 -24.64 -1.78 11.11
C GLU A 400 -24.75 -2.80 12.25
N LYS A 401 -24.80 -4.12 12.00
CA LYS A 401 -25.20 -5.09 13.03
C LYS A 401 -24.12 -5.51 14.03
N ASP A 402 -22.84 -5.33 13.71
CA ASP A 402 -21.71 -5.67 14.60
C ASP A 402 -20.89 -4.45 15.04
N CYS A 403 -21.29 -3.24 14.63
CA CYS A 403 -20.58 -2.01 14.97
C CYS A 403 -21.09 -1.44 16.29
N THR A 404 -20.30 -1.60 17.35
CA THR A 404 -20.54 -0.94 18.65
C THR A 404 -20.58 0.58 18.48
N ASN A 405 -21.38 1.26 19.30
CA ASN A 405 -21.63 2.72 19.22
C ASN A 405 -20.37 3.62 19.26
N HIS A 406 -19.19 3.08 19.57
CA HIS A 406 -17.91 3.80 19.58
C HIS A 406 -17.28 3.99 18.18
N ASN A 407 -17.60 3.16 17.17
CA ASN A 407 -16.88 3.15 15.88
C ASN A 407 -17.73 3.69 14.72
N LYS A 408 -18.72 4.54 15.00
CA LYS A 408 -19.79 4.86 14.04
C LYS A 408 -19.42 5.84 12.92
N ASN A 409 -18.29 6.56 12.99
CA ASN A 409 -17.97 7.66 12.06
C ASN A 409 -16.47 7.85 11.72
N GLU A 410 -15.57 6.87 11.97
CA GLU A 410 -14.13 7.08 11.72
C GLU A 410 -13.66 6.53 10.36
N PRO A 411 -12.80 7.25 9.62
CA PRO A 411 -12.30 6.82 8.32
C PRO A 411 -11.42 5.57 8.40
N CYS A 412 -11.51 4.76 7.36
CA CYS A 412 -10.85 3.46 7.23
C CYS A 412 -9.51 3.57 6.50
N GLY A 413 -8.51 2.84 6.99
CA GLY A 413 -7.19 2.75 6.36
C GLY A 413 -6.07 2.61 7.39
N ALA A 414 -5.11 1.74 7.13
CA ALA A 414 -3.97 1.51 8.02
C ALA A 414 -2.83 2.52 7.78
N ARG A 415 -2.73 3.04 6.55
CA ARG A 415 -1.53 3.67 6.00
C ARG A 415 -0.24 2.90 6.30
N PHE A 416 -0.30 1.58 6.10
CA PHE A 416 0.85 0.71 6.27
C PHE A 416 2.01 1.14 5.37
N GLY A 417 3.21 1.22 5.94
CA GLY A 417 4.39 1.72 5.26
C GLY A 417 4.64 3.21 5.45
N THR A 418 3.90 3.89 6.34
CA THR A 418 4.18 5.30 6.71
C THR A 418 5.54 5.47 7.36
N SER A 419 6.03 4.44 8.04
CA SER A 419 7.39 4.36 8.55
C SER A 419 7.94 2.95 8.29
N ILE A 420 9.22 2.87 7.94
CA ILE A 420 9.93 1.60 7.71
C ILE A 420 11.29 1.77 8.36
N ALA A 421 11.56 1.01 9.42
CA ALA A 421 12.82 1.05 10.14
C ALA A 421 13.57 -0.27 9.94
N PRO A 422 14.80 -0.26 9.39
CA PRO A 422 15.69 -1.38 9.54
C PRO A 422 16.06 -1.48 11.01
N VAL A 423 16.02 -2.69 11.56
CA VAL A 423 16.42 -2.96 12.93
C VAL A 423 17.45 -4.08 12.92
N LYS A 424 18.31 -4.10 13.94
CA LYS A 424 19.20 -5.24 14.11
C LYS A 424 18.39 -6.50 14.36
N ASP A 425 19.03 -7.63 14.09
CA ASP A 425 18.56 -8.98 14.38
C ASP A 425 17.92 -9.12 15.78
N LEU A 426 16.58 -9.14 15.82
CA LEU A 426 15.80 -9.16 17.06
C LEU A 426 15.64 -10.58 17.62
N ASN A 427 15.65 -11.60 16.75
CA ASN A 427 15.49 -13.00 17.13
C ASN A 427 16.83 -13.77 17.22
N LEU A 428 17.95 -13.07 17.03
CA LEU A 428 19.33 -13.54 17.09
C LEU A 428 19.61 -14.72 16.15
N ASP A 429 18.94 -14.78 14.99
CA ASP A 429 19.09 -15.87 14.02
C ASP A 429 20.24 -15.66 13.01
N GLY A 430 20.87 -14.49 13.06
CA GLY A 430 21.95 -14.10 12.17
C GLY A 430 21.54 -13.01 11.18
N PHE A 431 20.25 -12.79 10.93
CA PHE A 431 19.75 -11.87 9.92
C PHE A 431 19.14 -10.61 10.53
N ASN A 432 19.31 -9.45 9.88
CA ASN A 432 18.66 -8.22 10.34
C ASN A 432 17.15 -8.23 10.01
N ASP A 433 16.40 -7.50 10.83
CA ASP A 433 14.94 -7.51 10.81
C ASP A 433 14.38 -6.13 10.39
N ILE A 434 13.07 -6.06 10.17
CA ILE A 434 12.40 -4.82 9.74
C ILE A 434 11.15 -4.57 10.57
N VAL A 435 10.94 -3.32 10.96
CA VAL A 435 9.70 -2.87 11.59
C VAL A 435 8.98 -1.86 10.69
N ILE A 436 7.69 -2.10 10.45
CA ILE A 436 6.85 -1.28 9.56
C ILE A 436 5.66 -0.71 10.33
N GLY A 437 5.45 0.60 10.22
CA GLY A 437 4.35 1.31 10.88
C GLY A 437 3.07 1.38 10.06
N ALA A 438 1.95 1.24 10.77
CA ALA A 438 0.58 1.46 10.29
C ALA A 438 -0.17 2.38 11.26
N PRO A 439 0.16 3.69 11.27
CA PRO A 439 -0.32 4.61 12.31
C PRO A 439 -1.83 4.82 12.31
N LEU A 440 -2.53 4.56 11.21
CA LEU A 440 -3.98 4.77 11.16
C LEU A 440 -4.78 3.50 11.50
N GLU A 441 -4.10 2.38 11.76
CA GLU A 441 -4.73 1.14 12.18
C GLU A 441 -5.40 1.25 13.58
N ASP A 442 -6.33 0.35 13.87
CA ASP A 442 -7.02 0.25 15.16
C ASP A 442 -7.72 1.55 15.60
N ASP A 443 -8.43 2.21 14.67
CA ASP A 443 -9.15 3.47 14.92
C ASP A 443 -8.18 4.63 15.21
N HIS A 444 -7.19 4.80 14.33
CA HIS A 444 -6.13 5.80 14.47
C HIS A 444 -5.26 5.69 15.73
N ARG A 445 -5.38 4.60 16.49
CA ARG A 445 -4.48 4.32 17.61
C ARG A 445 -3.10 3.93 17.09
N GLY A 446 -3.06 3.17 16.01
CA GLY A 446 -1.86 2.76 15.29
C GLY A 446 -1.31 1.41 15.73
N ALA A 447 -0.56 0.79 14.84
CA ALA A 447 0.12 -0.48 15.05
C ALA A 447 1.48 -0.50 14.34
N VAL A 448 2.34 -1.42 14.75
CA VAL A 448 3.57 -1.77 14.03
C VAL A 448 3.65 -3.27 13.77
N TYR A 449 4.41 -3.62 12.74
CA TYR A 449 4.63 -4.99 12.28
C TYR A 449 6.11 -5.30 12.25
N VAL A 450 6.50 -6.42 12.85
CA VAL A 450 7.88 -6.93 12.85
C VAL A 450 7.98 -8.04 11.82
N TYR A 451 8.94 -7.93 10.91
CA TYR A 451 9.24 -8.90 9.87
C TYR A 451 10.66 -9.42 10.06
N HIS A 452 10.82 -10.74 10.14
CA HIS A 452 12.14 -11.34 10.26
C HIS A 452 12.87 -11.43 8.92
N GLY A 453 14.19 -11.23 8.97
CA GLY A 453 15.10 -11.57 7.90
C GLY A 453 15.09 -13.06 7.56
N ASN A 454 15.50 -13.38 6.33
CA ASN A 454 15.72 -14.75 5.88
C ASN A 454 16.69 -14.76 4.70
N GLU A 455 17.93 -15.17 4.94
CA GLU A 455 19.01 -15.16 3.94
C GLU A 455 19.25 -13.73 3.42
N LYS A 456 19.02 -13.46 2.14
CA LYS A 456 19.12 -12.12 1.52
C LYS A 456 17.76 -11.45 1.29
N SER A 457 16.73 -11.92 1.98
CA SER A 457 15.33 -11.50 1.82
C SER A 457 14.67 -11.35 3.19
N ILE A 458 13.40 -10.95 3.23
CA ILE A 458 12.57 -11.01 4.44
C ILE A 458 11.46 -12.05 4.30
N LYS A 459 10.93 -12.52 5.43
CA LYS A 459 9.74 -13.38 5.49
C LYS A 459 8.50 -12.56 5.15
N LYS A 460 7.57 -13.11 4.36
CA LYS A 460 6.35 -12.41 3.95
C LYS A 460 5.34 -12.27 5.09
N GLU A 461 5.28 -13.25 5.99
CA GLU A 461 4.42 -13.20 7.17
C GLU A 461 5.14 -12.41 8.27
N TYR A 462 4.42 -11.48 8.89
CA TYR A 462 4.96 -10.76 10.04
C TYR A 462 5.09 -11.72 11.23
N ALA A 463 6.17 -11.58 11.98
CA ALA A 463 6.42 -12.37 13.18
C ALA A 463 5.61 -11.86 14.37
N GLN A 464 5.44 -10.54 14.46
CA GLN A 464 4.70 -9.90 15.54
C GLN A 464 3.99 -8.65 15.04
N ARG A 465 2.76 -8.43 15.54
CA ARG A 465 2.02 -7.17 15.40
C ARG A 465 1.86 -6.57 16.78
N ILE A 466 2.27 -5.32 16.94
CA ILE A 466 2.17 -4.59 18.21
C ILE A 466 1.17 -3.45 17.99
N ALA A 467 -0.02 -3.59 18.59
CA ALA A 467 -1.01 -2.52 18.62
C ALA A 467 -0.61 -1.46 19.65
N SER A 468 -1.05 -0.21 19.47
CA SER A 468 -0.90 0.81 20.50
C SER A 468 -1.57 0.37 21.80
N GLY A 469 -0.83 0.45 22.90
CA GLY A 469 -1.39 0.33 24.25
C GLY A 469 -2.21 1.56 24.66
N GLY A 470 -3.00 1.42 25.72
CA GLY A 470 -3.77 2.52 26.32
C GLY A 470 -5.18 2.71 25.76
N ASP A 471 -5.83 3.79 26.19
CA ASP A 471 -7.22 4.16 25.86
C ASP A 471 -7.40 4.76 24.46
N GLY A 472 -6.31 5.01 23.72
CA GLY A 472 -6.35 5.68 22.42
C GLY A 472 -6.60 7.19 22.49
N GLU A 473 -6.75 7.75 23.70
CA GLU A 473 -6.89 9.20 23.90
C GLU A 473 -5.53 9.86 24.14
N LYS A 474 -4.64 9.19 24.89
CA LYS A 474 -3.30 9.71 25.22
C LYS A 474 -2.27 9.53 24.10
N MET A 475 -2.43 8.47 23.31
CA MET A 475 -1.52 8.14 22.21
C MET A 475 -2.35 7.79 20.97
N LYS A 476 -2.10 8.53 19.89
CA LYS A 476 -2.66 8.25 18.55
C LYS A 476 -1.52 8.11 17.55
N PHE A 477 -1.79 7.54 16.38
CA PHE A 477 -0.81 7.40 15.30
C PHE A 477 0.47 6.66 15.72
N PHE A 478 0.34 5.67 16.62
CA PHE A 478 1.44 4.81 17.03
C PHE A 478 2.04 4.10 15.82
N GLY A 479 3.36 4.22 15.64
CA GLY A 479 4.04 3.72 14.44
C GLY A 479 4.23 4.78 13.35
N GLN A 480 3.95 6.07 13.61
CA GLN A 480 4.26 7.15 12.65
C GLN A 480 5.77 7.35 12.46
N SER A 481 6.58 7.01 13.47
CA SER A 481 8.04 7.02 13.41
C SER A 481 8.60 5.87 14.23
N ILE A 482 9.69 5.24 13.75
CA ILE A 482 10.27 4.04 14.36
C ILE A 482 11.78 4.12 14.23
N HIS A 483 12.49 3.67 15.26
CA HIS A 483 13.96 3.52 15.25
C HIS A 483 14.36 2.33 16.13
N GLY A 484 15.32 1.51 15.71
CA GLY A 484 15.71 0.30 16.45
C GLY A 484 17.12 -0.19 16.14
N GLU A 485 18.14 0.64 16.39
CA GLU A 485 19.55 0.27 16.23
C GLU A 485 20.34 0.20 17.54
N MET A 486 19.80 0.77 18.63
CA MET A 486 20.50 0.97 19.90
C MET A 486 19.94 0.03 20.97
N ASP A 487 20.84 -0.46 21.81
CA ASP A 487 20.51 -1.01 23.13
C ASP A 487 20.45 0.17 24.12
N LEU A 488 19.28 0.42 24.71
CA LEU A 488 19.05 1.55 25.61
C LEU A 488 19.02 1.14 27.08
N ASN A 489 18.91 -0.16 27.38
CA ASN A 489 18.89 -0.68 28.76
C ASN A 489 20.23 -1.34 29.18
N GLY A 490 21.13 -1.58 28.23
CA GLY A 490 22.46 -2.14 28.45
C GLY A 490 22.48 -3.67 28.61
N ASP A 491 21.46 -4.39 28.15
CA ASP A 491 21.37 -5.86 28.24
C ASP A 491 22.00 -6.61 27.06
N GLY A 492 22.53 -5.87 26.07
CA GLY A 492 23.17 -6.42 24.88
C GLY A 492 22.20 -6.74 23.73
N LEU A 493 20.89 -6.53 23.91
CA LEU A 493 19.86 -6.71 22.89
C LEU A 493 19.45 -5.35 22.30
N THR A 494 18.97 -5.36 21.06
CA THR A 494 18.56 -4.12 20.41
C THR A 494 17.15 -3.74 20.83
N ASP A 495 16.95 -2.49 21.23
CA ASP A 495 15.65 -1.96 21.62
C ASP A 495 14.98 -1.22 20.45
N VAL A 496 13.65 -1.17 20.48
CA VAL A 496 12.85 -0.50 19.44
C VAL A 496 12.04 0.63 20.06
N THR A 497 12.24 1.85 19.55
CA THR A 497 11.46 3.03 19.93
C THR A 497 10.41 3.32 18.87
N ILE A 498 9.15 3.49 19.31
CA ILE A 498 8.01 3.73 18.44
C ILE A 498 7.33 5.03 18.84
N GLY A 499 7.26 5.98 17.92
CA GLY A 499 6.62 7.27 18.10
C GLY A 499 5.14 7.25 17.73
N GLY A 500 4.39 8.13 18.41
CA GLY A 500 3.00 8.46 18.11
C GLY A 500 2.71 9.92 18.48
N LEU A 501 1.53 10.41 18.11
CA LEU A 501 1.00 11.66 18.62
C LEU A 501 0.68 11.50 20.10
N GLY A 502 1.40 12.23 20.95
CA GLY A 502 1.28 12.17 22.40
C GLY A 502 2.54 11.65 23.11
N GLY A 503 3.48 11.04 22.38
CA GLY A 503 4.77 10.63 22.94
C GLY A 503 5.46 9.51 22.14
N ALA A 504 6.43 8.85 22.77
CA ALA A 504 7.11 7.69 22.23
C ALA A 504 7.11 6.55 23.27
N ALA A 505 6.99 5.32 22.79
CA ALA A 505 7.10 4.12 23.60
C ALA A 505 8.41 3.40 23.28
N LEU A 506 9.09 2.93 24.33
CA LEU A 506 10.31 2.14 24.22
C LEU A 506 9.96 0.67 24.50
N PHE A 507 10.34 -0.21 23.58
CA PHE A 507 10.18 -1.66 23.70
C PHE A 507 11.54 -2.31 23.87
N TRP A 508 11.70 -3.02 24.99
CA TRP A 508 12.87 -3.84 25.24
C TRP A 508 12.72 -5.20 24.59
N SER A 509 13.73 -5.60 23.83
CA SER A 509 13.77 -6.93 23.26
C SER A 509 14.04 -7.97 24.35
N ARG A 510 13.57 -9.20 24.12
CA ARG A 510 13.78 -10.32 25.04
C ARG A 510 14.65 -11.36 24.37
N ASP A 511 15.50 -11.99 25.16
CA ASP A 511 16.36 -13.04 24.64
C ASP A 511 15.56 -14.28 24.19
N VAL A 512 16.11 -15.03 23.24
CA VAL A 512 15.49 -16.18 22.61
C VAL A 512 16.14 -17.47 23.10
N ALA A 513 15.34 -18.37 23.64
CA ALA A 513 15.76 -19.65 24.17
C ALA A 513 15.43 -20.81 23.22
N GLN A 514 16.46 -21.58 22.88
CA GLN A 514 16.35 -22.84 22.16
C GLN A 514 16.17 -23.97 23.16
N VAL A 515 14.99 -24.59 23.15
CA VAL A 515 14.64 -25.69 24.06
C VAL A 515 14.48 -26.99 23.28
N ASN A 516 15.41 -27.92 23.50
CA ASN A 516 15.35 -29.26 22.96
C ASN A 516 14.77 -30.21 24.01
N ALA A 517 13.57 -30.75 23.73
CA ALA A 517 12.92 -31.75 24.58
C ALA A 517 13.02 -33.14 23.97
N SER A 518 13.36 -34.15 24.77
CA SER A 518 13.40 -35.55 24.34
C SER A 518 12.73 -36.47 25.35
N MET A 519 12.14 -37.57 24.85
CA MET A 519 11.50 -38.59 25.68
C MET A 519 12.08 -39.97 25.39
N LYS A 520 12.42 -40.71 26.45
CA LYS A 520 12.88 -42.11 26.37
C LYS A 520 11.97 -43.01 27.21
N PHE A 521 11.52 -44.11 26.63
CA PHE A 521 10.64 -45.07 27.31
C PHE A 521 11.35 -46.39 27.59
N MET A 522 11.10 -46.94 28.78
CA MET A 522 11.57 -48.26 29.19
C MET A 522 10.40 -49.06 29.80
N PRO A 523 9.95 -50.15 29.17
CA PRO A 523 10.45 -50.69 27.89
C PRO A 523 10.10 -49.79 26.69
N ASN A 524 10.96 -49.77 25.67
CA ASN A 524 10.73 -48.99 24.44
C ASN A 524 9.69 -49.63 23.50
N LYS A 525 9.32 -50.89 23.76
CA LYS A 525 8.28 -51.64 23.05
C LYS A 525 7.51 -52.51 24.04
N ILE A 526 6.20 -52.67 23.80
CA ILE A 526 5.31 -53.45 24.66
C ILE A 526 5.02 -54.80 24.01
N ASP A 527 5.34 -55.88 24.72
CA ASP A 527 5.10 -57.24 24.25
C ASP A 527 3.71 -57.77 24.64
N ILE A 528 2.86 -57.98 23.62
CA ILE A 528 1.48 -58.43 23.80
C ILE A 528 1.42 -59.85 24.41
N GLN A 529 2.40 -60.73 24.15
CA GLN A 529 2.36 -62.11 24.66
C GLN A 529 2.60 -62.18 26.18
N LYS A 530 3.44 -61.29 26.72
CA LYS A 530 3.63 -61.13 28.16
C LYS A 530 2.38 -60.58 28.88
N LEU A 531 1.55 -59.84 28.15
CA LEU A 531 0.27 -59.33 28.66
C LEU A 531 -0.85 -60.41 28.65
N SER A 532 -0.82 -61.37 27.71
CA SER A 532 -1.88 -62.38 27.58
C SER A 532 -1.73 -63.59 28.53
N SER A 533 -0.52 -63.87 28.99
CA SER A 533 -0.22 -65.03 29.84
C SER A 533 -0.59 -64.82 31.32
N ASP A 534 -0.87 -63.58 31.74
CA ASP A 534 -1.06 -63.18 33.14
C ASP A 534 -2.45 -62.54 33.36
N MET A 535 -3.50 -63.30 33.05
CA MET A 535 -4.89 -62.84 32.86
C MET A 535 -5.67 -62.48 34.15
N GLN A 536 -5.00 -62.09 35.25
CA GLN A 536 -5.67 -61.51 36.42
C GLN A 536 -4.82 -60.37 37.05
N LYS A 537 -5.11 -59.12 36.65
CA LYS A 537 -4.67 -57.84 37.27
C LYS A 537 -3.22 -57.34 37.05
N LEU A 538 -2.51 -57.65 35.95
CA LEU A 538 -1.25 -56.94 35.69
C LEU A 538 -1.45 -55.55 35.05
N LYS A 539 -1.17 -54.50 35.83
CA LYS A 539 -0.82 -53.17 35.33
C LYS A 539 0.61 -53.25 34.76
N LEU A 540 0.80 -53.09 33.46
CA LEU A 540 2.15 -53.01 32.88
C LEU A 540 2.71 -51.61 33.11
N TYR A 541 3.75 -51.50 33.93
CA TYR A 541 4.42 -50.24 34.19
C TYR A 541 5.45 -49.91 33.10
N ILE A 542 5.47 -48.65 32.69
CA ILE A 542 6.39 -48.08 31.72
C ILE A 542 7.01 -46.84 32.38
N ASN A 543 8.33 -46.84 32.42
CA ASN A 543 9.10 -45.71 32.92
C ASN A 543 9.45 -44.81 31.74
N SER A 544 9.16 -43.53 31.87
CA SER A 544 9.55 -42.51 30.89
C SER A 544 10.56 -41.56 31.50
N THR A 545 11.59 -41.22 30.75
CA THR A 545 12.57 -40.19 31.11
C THR A 545 12.41 -39.07 30.09
N ILE A 546 12.05 -37.88 30.58
CA ILE A 546 11.89 -36.67 29.78
C ILE A 546 13.08 -35.78 30.10
N CYS A 547 13.78 -35.30 29.09
CA CYS A 547 14.92 -34.41 29.26
C CYS A 547 14.69 -33.11 28.50
N PHE A 548 14.98 -31.99 29.15
CA PHE A 548 15.01 -30.66 28.55
C PHE A 548 16.47 -30.19 28.50
N GLU A 549 16.87 -29.61 27.37
CA GLU A 549 18.14 -28.91 27.18
C GLU A 549 17.83 -27.50 26.70
N ILE A 550 18.36 -26.48 27.39
CA ILE A 550 18.11 -25.07 27.09
C ILE A 550 19.42 -24.40 26.69
N ARG A 551 19.38 -23.62 25.62
CA ARG A 551 20.46 -22.73 25.20
C ARG A 551 19.89 -21.37 24.82
N LEU A 552 20.46 -20.29 25.34
CA LEU A 552 20.14 -18.94 24.88
C LEU A 552 20.90 -18.61 23.61
N LYS A 553 20.29 -17.80 22.76
CA LYS A 553 20.97 -17.25 21.58
C LYS A 553 21.86 -16.07 21.93
N SER A 554 21.51 -15.25 22.94
CA SER A 554 22.45 -14.27 23.45
C SER A 554 23.68 -15.00 24.00
N LYS A 555 24.86 -14.56 23.57
CA LYS A 555 26.14 -15.17 23.97
C LYS A 555 26.57 -14.75 25.38
N ASP A 556 25.83 -13.83 25.99
CA ASP A 556 26.17 -13.29 27.30
C ASP A 556 25.56 -14.13 28.44
N ILE A 557 26.42 -14.33 29.42
CA ILE A 557 26.37 -15.40 30.39
C ILE A 557 25.53 -14.95 31.58
N THR A 558 24.39 -15.60 31.84
CA THR A 558 23.94 -16.13 33.16
C THR A 558 22.45 -16.53 33.13
N ILE A 559 22.09 -17.69 32.57
CA ILE A 559 20.91 -18.39 33.12
C ILE A 559 21.37 -19.00 34.44
N ASN A 560 20.89 -18.42 35.54
CA ASN A 560 21.04 -19.07 36.83
C ASN A 560 20.05 -20.24 36.98
N GLU A 561 18.85 -20.16 36.41
CA GLU A 561 17.81 -21.20 36.38
C GLU A 561 16.61 -20.71 35.53
N THR A 562 15.97 -21.56 34.72
CA THR A 562 14.72 -21.22 34.00
C THR A 562 13.60 -22.20 34.33
N ASP A 563 12.44 -21.70 34.70
CA ASP A 563 11.28 -22.53 35.05
C ASP A 563 10.43 -22.86 33.81
N ILE A 564 10.45 -24.13 33.41
CA ILE A 564 9.59 -24.67 32.35
C ILE A 564 8.35 -25.32 32.98
N GLN A 565 7.19 -24.94 32.47
CA GLN A 565 5.93 -25.64 32.69
C GLN A 565 5.67 -26.58 31.51
N TYR A 566 5.38 -27.85 31.80
CA TYR A 566 5.09 -28.83 30.76
C TYR A 566 3.86 -29.68 31.07
N TRP A 567 3.22 -30.12 29.98
CA TRP A 567 2.09 -31.02 29.99
C TRP A 567 2.46 -32.31 29.27
N LEU A 568 2.25 -33.45 29.93
CA LEU A 568 2.40 -34.75 29.31
C LEU A 568 1.03 -35.38 29.15
N THR A 569 0.63 -35.65 27.91
CA THR A 569 -0.64 -36.29 27.56
C THR A 569 -0.36 -37.69 27.01
N LEU A 570 -0.79 -38.70 27.75
CA LEU A 570 -0.71 -40.10 27.34
C LEU A 570 -1.83 -40.44 26.34
N ASP A 571 -1.48 -41.27 25.35
CA ASP A 571 -2.37 -41.78 24.31
C ASP A 571 -3.21 -40.67 23.62
N SER A 572 -2.53 -39.58 23.25
CA SER A 572 -3.15 -38.33 22.77
C SER A 572 -4.01 -38.50 21.51
N GLN A 573 -3.79 -39.55 20.72
CA GLN A 573 -4.60 -39.87 19.54
C GLN A 573 -6.02 -40.35 19.87
N ARG A 574 -6.30 -40.72 21.13
CA ARG A 574 -7.57 -41.35 21.54
C ARG A 574 -8.36 -40.49 22.53
N LYS A 575 -9.69 -40.60 22.46
CA LYS A 575 -10.60 -40.01 23.44
C LYS A 575 -10.45 -40.67 24.82
N VAL A 576 -10.35 -42.00 24.85
CA VAL A 576 -10.11 -42.80 26.06
C VAL A 576 -8.68 -43.31 26.02
N SER A 577 -7.87 -42.93 27.02
CA SER A 577 -6.47 -43.32 27.11
C SER A 577 -6.33 -44.75 27.62
N ARG A 578 -5.41 -45.51 27.02
CA ARG A 578 -5.05 -46.87 27.46
C ARG A 578 -4.05 -46.89 28.61
N THR A 579 -3.34 -45.79 28.79
CA THR A 579 -2.29 -45.60 29.78
C THR A 579 -2.63 -44.46 30.71
N LEU A 580 -2.35 -44.65 32.00
CA LEU A 580 -2.61 -43.67 33.05
C LEU A 580 -1.34 -43.50 33.90
N PHE A 581 -1.09 -42.27 34.36
CA PHE A 581 0.01 -42.00 35.28
C PHE A 581 -0.21 -42.76 36.59
N ALA A 582 0.85 -43.38 37.12
CA ALA A 582 0.77 -44.15 38.36
C ALA A 582 0.48 -43.26 39.58
N GLU A 583 0.89 -42.00 39.53
CA GLU A 583 0.73 -41.02 40.60
C GLU A 583 -0.71 -40.49 40.71
N THR A 584 -1.30 -40.09 39.59
CA THR A 584 -2.60 -39.41 39.56
C THR A 584 -3.76 -40.30 39.10
N ASN A 585 -3.46 -41.45 38.49
CA ASN A 585 -4.42 -42.27 37.73
C ASN A 585 -5.14 -41.50 36.61
N GLU A 586 -4.56 -40.40 36.12
CA GLU A 586 -5.09 -39.60 35.01
C GLU A 586 -4.30 -39.81 33.72
N ARG A 587 -4.84 -39.33 32.58
CA ARG A 587 -4.19 -39.40 31.26
C ARG A 587 -3.24 -38.23 30.98
N LYS A 588 -3.42 -37.10 31.66
CA LYS A 588 -2.67 -35.86 31.47
C LYS A 588 -2.08 -35.47 32.82
N ILE A 589 -0.87 -34.92 32.80
CA ILE A 589 -0.24 -34.35 33.99
C ILE A 589 0.39 -33.01 33.64
N GLN A 590 0.42 -32.11 34.61
CA GLN A 590 1.12 -30.83 34.54
C GLN A 590 2.17 -30.79 35.65
N ARG A 591 3.36 -30.33 35.30
CA ARG A 591 4.50 -30.20 36.20
C ARG A 591 5.32 -28.97 35.81
N ASN A 592 6.04 -28.45 36.78
CA ASN A 592 7.03 -27.40 36.58
C ASN A 592 8.42 -28.00 36.86
N ILE A 593 9.41 -27.57 36.10
CA ILE A 593 10.81 -27.99 36.23
C ILE A 593 11.70 -26.75 36.09
N THR A 594 12.62 -26.60 37.03
CA THR A 594 13.66 -25.58 36.95
C THR A 594 14.87 -26.20 36.23
N VAL A 595 15.24 -25.68 35.08
CA VAL A 595 16.32 -26.19 34.23
C VAL A 595 17.48 -25.20 34.22
N ARG A 596 18.69 -25.67 34.55
CA ARG A 596 19.92 -24.87 34.46
C ARG A 596 20.52 -24.87 33.05
N SER A 597 20.78 -26.07 32.53
CA SER A 597 21.33 -26.27 31.18
C SER A 597 20.73 -27.52 30.54
N SER A 598 20.72 -28.62 31.30
CA SER A 598 19.93 -29.79 30.99
C SER A 598 19.46 -30.46 32.27
N GLU A 599 18.19 -30.86 32.30
CA GLU A 599 17.59 -31.58 33.43
C GLU A 599 16.63 -32.66 32.92
N CYS A 600 16.61 -33.81 33.59
CA CYS A 600 15.77 -34.94 33.21
C CYS A 600 14.86 -35.40 34.35
N ILE A 601 13.58 -35.58 34.08
CA ILE A 601 12.59 -36.08 35.03
C ILE A 601 12.07 -37.44 34.59
N LYS A 602 11.83 -38.31 35.57
CA LYS A 602 11.20 -39.62 35.35
C LYS A 602 9.72 -39.59 35.70
N HIS A 603 8.88 -40.15 34.83
CA HIS A 603 7.47 -40.41 35.08
C HIS A 603 7.17 -41.88 34.91
N ASN A 604 6.36 -42.43 35.81
CA ASN A 604 5.90 -43.80 35.73
C ASN A 604 4.41 -43.81 35.37
N PHE A 605 4.05 -44.55 34.33
CA PHE A 605 2.67 -44.78 33.96
C PHE A 605 2.44 -46.26 33.72
N TYR A 606 1.18 -46.68 33.78
CA TYR A 606 0.82 -48.06 33.54
C TYR A 606 -0.26 -48.19 32.47
N MET A 607 -0.25 -49.33 31.78
CA MET A 607 -1.26 -49.68 30.80
C MET A 607 -2.38 -50.50 31.45
N LEU A 608 -3.63 -50.19 31.11
CA LEU A 608 -4.80 -50.98 31.50
C LEU A 608 -4.88 -52.25 30.63
N GLY A 609 -5.32 -53.37 31.22
CA GLY A 609 -5.25 -54.70 30.60
C GLY A 609 -6.27 -55.01 29.49
N LYS A 610 -7.15 -54.06 29.10
CA LYS A 610 -8.11 -54.26 28.00
C LYS A 610 -8.29 -53.05 27.07
N PRO A 611 -7.32 -52.76 26.21
CA PRO A 611 -7.62 -51.98 25.01
C PRO A 611 -6.89 -52.42 23.74
N ASP A 612 -7.39 -51.94 22.60
CA ASP A 612 -6.89 -52.16 21.25
C ASP A 612 -5.36 -52.00 21.12
N PHE A 613 -4.64 -53.10 20.82
CA PHE A 613 -3.19 -53.15 20.60
C PHE A 613 -2.76 -52.79 19.16
N ARG A 614 -3.68 -52.23 18.34
CA ARG A 614 -3.43 -51.89 16.94
C ARG A 614 -2.43 -50.75 16.77
N ASP A 615 -2.73 -49.60 17.41
CA ASP A 615 -2.01 -48.34 17.26
C ASP A 615 -1.03 -48.16 18.40
N SER A 616 0.17 -47.65 18.11
CA SER A 616 1.16 -47.25 19.12
C SER A 616 0.57 -46.28 20.14
N ILE A 617 1.10 -46.25 21.35
CA ILE A 617 0.72 -45.23 22.34
C ILE A 617 1.47 -43.94 21.97
N LYS A 618 0.75 -42.90 21.55
CA LYS A 618 1.32 -41.57 21.30
C LYS A 618 1.39 -40.81 22.62
N VAL A 619 2.60 -40.51 23.08
CA VAL A 619 2.84 -39.63 24.22
C VAL A 619 3.17 -38.24 23.68
N LEU A 620 2.35 -37.25 24.00
CA LEU A 620 2.54 -35.86 23.60
C LEU A 620 3.08 -35.07 24.79
N LEU A 621 4.21 -34.42 24.59
CA LEU A 621 4.81 -33.45 25.51
C LEU A 621 4.60 -32.05 24.92
N GLU A 622 4.01 -31.16 25.68
CA GLU A 622 3.86 -29.73 25.36
C GLU A 622 4.58 -28.95 26.47
N PHE A 623 5.33 -27.91 26.14
CA PHE A 623 6.09 -27.14 27.13
C PHE A 623 6.10 -25.66 26.81
N ASN A 624 6.19 -24.84 27.87
CA ASN A 624 6.37 -23.40 27.79
C ASN A 624 7.12 -22.88 29.03
N PHE A 625 7.59 -21.64 29.00
CA PHE A 625 8.10 -20.99 30.21
C PHE A 625 6.95 -20.69 31.18
N SER A 626 7.26 -20.76 32.48
CA SER A 626 6.27 -20.63 33.55
C SER A 626 5.77 -19.19 33.70
N ASP A 627 6.64 -18.21 33.47
CA ASP A 627 6.31 -16.80 33.40
C ASP A 627 6.40 -16.34 31.94
N PRO A 628 5.29 -15.99 31.29
CA PRO A 628 5.30 -15.48 29.93
C PRO A 628 5.72 -14.00 29.83
N GLU A 629 5.66 -13.23 30.91
CA GLU A 629 5.96 -11.78 30.90
C GLU A 629 7.41 -11.49 31.27
N SER A 630 8.04 -12.36 32.07
CA SER A 630 9.44 -12.24 32.48
C SER A 630 10.34 -13.30 31.82
N GLY A 631 11.61 -12.94 31.58
CA GLY A 631 12.64 -13.88 31.09
C GLY A 631 12.64 -14.10 29.57
N PRO A 632 13.34 -15.14 29.07
CA PRO A 632 13.49 -15.38 27.64
C PRO A 632 12.21 -15.91 27.00
N ILE A 633 12.09 -15.78 25.68
CA ILE A 633 11.00 -16.33 24.88
C ILE A 633 11.47 -17.58 24.10
N LEU A 634 10.57 -18.54 23.85
CA LEU A 634 10.91 -19.72 23.05
C LEU A 634 11.20 -19.32 21.60
N ASP A 635 12.22 -19.95 21.01
CA ASP A 635 12.52 -19.83 19.58
C ASP A 635 11.33 -20.29 18.73
N SER A 636 10.80 -19.38 17.91
CA SER A 636 9.61 -19.62 17.08
C SER A 636 9.84 -20.63 15.97
N GLU A 637 11.11 -20.87 15.59
CA GLU A 637 11.49 -21.87 14.60
C GLU A 637 11.53 -23.29 15.18
N LEU A 638 11.51 -23.43 16.51
CA LEU A 638 11.53 -24.73 17.20
C LEU A 638 10.14 -25.12 17.70
N PRO A 639 9.79 -26.42 17.66
CA PRO A 639 8.48 -26.87 18.13
C PRO A 639 8.38 -26.79 19.66
N ASN A 640 7.30 -26.17 20.15
CA ASN A 640 6.92 -26.18 21.58
C ASN A 640 6.23 -27.49 22.03
N SER A 641 6.17 -28.48 21.15
CA SER A 641 5.62 -29.81 21.46
C SER A 641 6.36 -30.93 20.74
N VAL A 642 6.57 -32.03 21.45
CA VAL A 642 7.25 -33.22 20.96
C VAL A 642 6.35 -34.43 21.19
N ALA A 643 6.21 -35.28 20.18
CA ALA A 643 5.41 -36.49 20.29
C ALA A 643 6.25 -37.73 20.00
N GLU A 644 6.22 -38.68 20.93
CA GLU A 644 6.92 -39.95 20.79
C GLU A 644 5.95 -41.12 20.89
N TYR A 645 6.36 -42.26 20.33
CA TYR A 645 5.48 -43.43 20.15
C TYR A 645 6.04 -44.68 20.81
N ILE A 646 5.21 -45.35 21.61
CA ILE A 646 5.52 -46.65 22.19
C ILE A 646 4.83 -47.73 21.36
N HIS A 647 5.65 -48.56 20.71
CA HIS A 647 5.17 -49.58 19.78
C HIS A 647 4.84 -50.90 20.49
N PHE A 648 3.88 -51.63 19.95
CA PHE A 648 3.56 -53.00 20.38
C PHE A 648 4.30 -54.03 19.51
N THR A 649 4.94 -55.03 20.11
CA THR A 649 5.45 -56.22 19.39
C THR A 649 4.34 -57.24 19.22
N LYS A 650 4.19 -57.76 17.99
CA LYS A 650 3.02 -58.54 17.54
C LYS A 650 3.40 -59.99 17.20
N ASP A 651 2.42 -60.88 17.26
CA ASP A 651 2.54 -62.34 17.20
C ASP A 651 3.22 -62.87 15.92
N CYS A 652 4.49 -63.24 16.05
CA CYS A 652 5.30 -63.84 14.98
C CYS A 652 5.45 -65.37 15.14
N GLY A 653 4.58 -66.01 15.93
CA GLY A 653 4.73 -67.41 16.31
C GLY A 653 6.01 -67.63 17.15
N SER A 654 6.77 -68.69 16.85
CA SER A 654 8.03 -69.03 17.54
C SER A 654 9.25 -68.19 17.12
N LYS A 655 9.06 -67.18 16.25
CA LYS A 655 10.14 -66.34 15.72
C LYS A 655 10.14 -64.98 16.41
N ASN A 656 11.31 -64.46 16.76
CA ASN A 656 11.44 -63.09 17.30
C ASN A 656 11.25 -61.97 16.25
N LYS A 657 11.05 -62.31 14.97
CA LYS A 657 10.92 -61.35 13.85
C LYS A 657 9.95 -61.90 12.79
N CYS A 658 8.88 -61.15 12.52
CA CYS A 658 7.95 -61.41 11.42
C CYS A 658 8.58 -60.99 10.08
N ILE A 659 8.53 -61.84 9.06
CA ILE A 659 8.95 -61.50 7.70
C ILE A 659 7.73 -61.54 6.78
N THR A 660 7.31 -60.37 6.32
CA THR A 660 6.14 -60.20 5.44
C THR A 660 6.58 -60.13 3.97
N ASP A 661 5.67 -60.38 3.03
CA ASP A 661 5.89 -60.21 1.59
C ASP A 661 4.63 -59.60 0.98
N LEU A 662 4.60 -58.27 0.95
CA LEU A 662 3.48 -57.47 0.45
C LEU A 662 3.65 -57.21 -1.05
N GLN A 663 2.64 -57.59 -1.84
CA GLN A 663 2.58 -57.35 -3.27
C GLN A 663 1.42 -56.42 -3.59
N LEU A 664 1.71 -55.35 -4.33
CA LEU A 664 0.73 -54.37 -4.81
C LEU A 664 0.62 -54.49 -6.34
N THR A 665 -0.59 -54.66 -6.85
CA THR A 665 -0.89 -54.52 -8.27
C THR A 665 -1.88 -53.38 -8.49
N ALA A 666 -1.61 -52.51 -9.46
CA ALA A 666 -2.43 -51.34 -9.74
C ALA A 666 -2.76 -51.26 -11.24
N ASN A 667 -4.04 -51.05 -11.57
CA ASN A 667 -4.52 -50.87 -12.93
C ASN A 667 -5.29 -49.56 -13.05
N ALA A 668 -4.91 -48.69 -13.99
CA ALA A 668 -5.57 -47.42 -14.23
C ALA A 668 -6.34 -47.44 -15.56
N THR A 669 -7.43 -46.68 -15.67
CA THR A 669 -8.17 -46.52 -16.95
C THR A 669 -7.58 -45.49 -17.90
N ILE A 670 -6.46 -44.86 -17.53
CA ILE A 670 -5.67 -44.06 -18.45
C ILE A 670 -4.80 -45.02 -19.26
N GLY A 671 -5.14 -45.21 -20.53
CA GLY A 671 -4.34 -45.96 -21.48
C GLY A 671 -3.57 -45.02 -22.39
N GLY A 672 -2.26 -44.92 -22.18
CA GLY A 672 -1.35 -44.19 -23.06
C GLY A 672 0.08 -44.62 -22.81
N ASN A 673 0.89 -44.66 -23.86
CA ASN A 673 2.33 -44.89 -23.77
C ASN A 673 3.05 -43.69 -24.39
N SER A 674 4.38 -43.67 -24.38
CA SER A 674 5.18 -42.60 -24.97
C SER A 674 4.93 -42.39 -26.48
N LEU A 675 4.36 -43.37 -27.19
CA LEU A 675 4.04 -43.33 -28.61
C LEU A 675 2.58 -42.94 -28.91
N SER A 676 1.67 -43.11 -27.95
CA SER A 676 0.25 -42.77 -28.02
C SER A 676 -0.18 -42.13 -26.69
N PRO A 677 0.07 -40.82 -26.49
CA PRO A 677 -0.26 -40.15 -25.25
C PRO A 677 -1.77 -40.07 -25.06
N PHE A 678 -2.22 -40.19 -23.81
CA PHE A 678 -3.63 -40.04 -23.47
C PHE A 678 -4.03 -38.56 -23.53
N ILE A 679 -4.95 -38.21 -24.44
CA ILE A 679 -5.39 -36.82 -24.64
C ILE A 679 -6.54 -36.48 -23.70
N ILE A 680 -6.33 -35.48 -22.84
CA ILE A 680 -7.34 -34.96 -21.91
C ILE A 680 -8.36 -34.12 -22.71
N LYS A 681 -9.62 -34.55 -22.74
CA LYS A 681 -10.75 -33.82 -23.38
C LYS A 681 -11.75 -33.37 -22.31
N LEU A 682 -12.49 -32.28 -22.57
CA LEU A 682 -13.49 -31.70 -21.65
C LEU A 682 -14.52 -32.73 -21.12
N ASN A 683 -14.82 -33.78 -21.90
CA ASN A 683 -15.79 -34.80 -21.52
C ASN A 683 -15.19 -35.95 -20.66
N ASN A 684 -13.86 -36.05 -20.55
CA ASN A 684 -13.15 -37.14 -19.84
C ASN A 684 -12.17 -36.58 -18.80
N LEU A 685 -12.68 -35.78 -17.86
CA LEU A 685 -11.90 -35.17 -16.77
C LEU A 685 -11.73 -36.08 -15.53
N LYS A 686 -12.21 -37.32 -15.59
CA LYS A 686 -12.18 -38.28 -14.49
C LYS A 686 -11.60 -39.61 -14.94
N PHE A 687 -10.71 -40.20 -14.15
CA PHE A 687 -10.20 -41.55 -14.33
C PHE A 687 -10.15 -42.28 -12.99
N TRP A 688 -9.94 -43.61 -13.02
CA TRP A 688 -9.71 -44.41 -11.83
C TRP A 688 -8.52 -45.34 -11.86
N VAL A 689 -8.11 -45.68 -10.64
CA VAL A 689 -7.03 -46.62 -10.34
C VAL A 689 -7.59 -47.72 -9.44
N GLN A 690 -7.50 -48.96 -9.88
CA GLN A 690 -7.78 -50.15 -9.10
C GLN A 690 -6.49 -50.62 -8.44
N MET A 691 -6.54 -50.93 -7.14
CA MET A 691 -5.38 -51.44 -6.40
C MET A 691 -5.74 -52.76 -5.69
N LEU A 692 -4.86 -53.74 -5.79
CA LEU A 692 -4.96 -55.04 -5.13
C LEU A 692 -3.70 -55.27 -4.29
N VAL A 693 -3.89 -55.58 -3.01
CA VAL A 693 -2.79 -55.87 -2.08
C VAL A 693 -2.88 -57.32 -1.61
N ARG A 694 -1.75 -58.03 -1.68
CA ARG A 694 -1.63 -59.42 -1.25
C ARG A 694 -0.43 -59.61 -0.33
N ASN A 695 -0.60 -60.37 0.75
CA ASN A 695 0.51 -60.81 1.60
C ASN A 695 0.83 -62.29 1.36
N LYS A 696 2.09 -62.62 1.04
CA LYS A 696 2.52 -64.00 0.74
C LYS A 696 3.19 -64.73 1.91
N LYS A 697 3.67 -64.03 2.94
CA LYS A 697 4.42 -64.60 4.07
C LYS A 697 3.72 -64.35 5.40
N ASP A 698 4.45 -64.08 6.49
CA ASP A 698 3.91 -63.88 7.84
C ASP A 698 2.93 -62.70 7.87
N SER A 699 2.05 -62.63 8.86
CA SER A 699 1.04 -61.58 8.99
C SER A 699 1.64 -60.18 8.92
N ALA A 700 1.07 -59.33 8.06
CA ALA A 700 1.49 -57.94 7.91
C ALA A 700 0.58 -57.02 8.74
N TYR A 701 1.17 -56.31 9.69
CA TYR A 701 0.45 -55.41 10.60
C TYR A 701 0.58 -53.96 10.18
N ASN A 702 -0.49 -53.17 10.36
CA ASN A 702 -0.54 -51.75 9.95
C ASN A 702 -0.18 -51.54 8.47
N THR A 703 -0.60 -52.47 7.60
CA THR A 703 -0.40 -52.42 6.16
C THR A 703 -1.06 -51.17 5.58
N ARG A 704 -0.31 -50.40 4.80
CA ARG A 704 -0.75 -49.17 4.16
C ARG A 704 -0.40 -49.18 2.68
N VAL A 705 -1.27 -48.60 1.89
CA VAL A 705 -0.99 -48.27 0.49
C VAL A 705 -0.79 -46.77 0.39
N TYR A 706 0.31 -46.39 -0.24
CA TYR A 706 0.68 -45.01 -0.47
C TYR A 706 0.56 -44.71 -1.96
N VAL A 707 -0.24 -43.72 -2.31
CA VAL A 707 -0.44 -43.27 -3.69
C VAL A 707 0.11 -41.86 -3.82
N GLN A 708 1.20 -41.75 -4.57
CA GLN A 708 1.80 -40.49 -4.98
C GLN A 708 1.29 -40.12 -6.37
N HIS A 709 0.83 -38.89 -6.54
CA HIS A 709 0.35 -38.37 -7.81
C HIS A 709 0.98 -37.00 -8.11
N SER A 710 0.94 -36.57 -9.37
CA SER A 710 1.46 -35.26 -9.75
C SER A 710 0.54 -34.12 -9.25
N PRO A 711 1.04 -32.88 -9.12
CA PRO A 711 0.24 -31.72 -8.70
C PRO A 711 -0.91 -31.37 -9.67
N ASN A 712 -0.84 -31.87 -10.90
CA ASN A 712 -1.85 -31.68 -11.95
C ASN A 712 -3.05 -32.61 -11.78
N ILE A 713 -3.04 -33.49 -10.78
CA ILE A 713 -4.08 -34.48 -10.51
C ILE A 713 -4.66 -34.20 -9.12
N ILE A 714 -5.98 -34.11 -9.03
CA ILE A 714 -6.76 -33.84 -7.81
C ILE A 714 -7.52 -35.10 -7.43
N PHE A 715 -7.27 -35.61 -6.23
CA PHE A 715 -8.06 -36.70 -5.66
C PHE A 715 -9.51 -36.25 -5.40
N SER A 716 -10.49 -36.99 -5.93
CA SER A 716 -11.91 -36.66 -5.88
C SER A 716 -12.73 -37.61 -4.98
N GLY A 717 -12.14 -38.70 -4.49
CA GLY A 717 -12.78 -39.60 -3.51
C GLY A 717 -12.58 -41.09 -3.81
N ILE A 718 -12.99 -41.90 -2.83
CA ILE A 718 -13.04 -43.37 -2.91
C ILE A 718 -14.50 -43.81 -2.77
N GLU A 719 -14.91 -44.76 -3.60
CA GLU A 719 -16.28 -45.28 -3.62
C GLU A 719 -16.50 -46.27 -2.45
N ARG A 720 -17.48 -45.94 -1.58
CA ARG A 720 -17.98 -46.69 -0.40
C ARG A 720 -16.94 -47.48 0.40
N ILE A 721 -16.69 -47.05 1.65
CA ILE A 721 -15.99 -47.90 2.62
C ILE A 721 -16.84 -48.14 3.87
N SER A 722 -17.18 -49.41 4.09
CA SER A 722 -17.33 -49.97 5.44
C SER A 722 -16.06 -50.77 5.75
N LYS A 723 -15.18 -50.17 6.57
CA LYS A 723 -14.05 -50.77 7.35
C LYS A 723 -12.61 -50.25 7.15
N ASP A 724 -12.26 -49.56 6.06
CA ASP A 724 -10.89 -49.05 5.84
C ASP A 724 -10.83 -47.51 5.74
N SER A 725 -9.95 -46.88 6.53
CA SER A 725 -9.78 -45.42 6.60
C SER A 725 -8.59 -44.99 5.76
N CYS A 726 -8.82 -44.12 4.78
CA CYS A 726 -7.77 -43.41 4.03
C CYS A 726 -7.64 -41.98 4.56
N ASP A 727 -6.40 -41.52 4.68
CA ASP A 727 -6.05 -40.14 5.03
C ASP A 727 -5.60 -39.40 3.76
N THR A 728 -6.05 -38.15 3.61
CA THR A 728 -5.89 -37.36 2.39
C THR A 728 -5.02 -36.13 2.66
N GLY A 729 -3.73 -36.20 2.29
CA GLY A 729 -2.80 -35.08 2.24
C GLY A 729 -2.34 -34.79 0.80
N GLN A 730 -1.10 -34.30 0.59
CA GLN A 730 -0.48 -34.24 -0.75
C GLN A 730 -0.38 -35.63 -1.40
N ASN A 731 -0.25 -36.67 -0.58
CA ASN A 731 -0.25 -38.07 -0.99
C ASN A 731 -1.37 -38.79 -0.24
N ILE A 732 -1.95 -39.80 -0.89
CA ILE A 732 -3.07 -40.55 -0.33
C ILE A 732 -2.52 -41.76 0.42
N THR A 733 -2.86 -41.89 1.70
CA THR A 733 -2.47 -43.04 2.51
C THR A 733 -3.69 -43.84 2.94
N CYS A 734 -3.84 -45.05 2.39
CA CYS A 734 -4.95 -45.94 2.71
C CYS A 734 -4.52 -47.08 3.63
N LYS A 735 -5.27 -47.34 4.71
CA LYS A 735 -5.09 -48.52 5.57
C LYS A 735 -5.74 -49.75 4.91
N VAL A 736 -5.07 -50.90 4.89
CA VAL A 736 -5.53 -52.12 4.21
C VAL A 736 -5.41 -53.34 5.12
N GLY A 737 -6.49 -54.14 5.24
CA GLY A 737 -6.48 -55.43 5.96
C GLY A 737 -6.48 -55.26 7.48
N TYR A 738 -7.61 -54.82 8.03
CA TYR A 738 -7.74 -54.56 9.47
C TYR A 738 -8.00 -55.82 10.31
N PRO A 739 -7.24 -56.08 11.41
CA PRO A 739 -6.07 -55.35 11.95
C PRO A 739 -4.70 -55.90 11.48
N PHE A 740 -4.69 -56.97 10.70
CA PHE A 740 -3.53 -57.52 10.00
C PHE A 740 -3.97 -58.17 8.70
N LEU A 741 -3.08 -58.19 7.71
CA LEU A 741 -3.26 -58.95 6.47
C LEU A 741 -2.62 -60.32 6.66
N SER A 742 -3.45 -61.35 6.81
CA SER A 742 -3.01 -62.70 7.11
C SER A 742 -2.19 -63.31 5.96
N PRO A 743 -1.41 -64.38 6.22
CA PRO A 743 -0.72 -65.10 5.16
C PRO A 743 -1.71 -65.58 4.09
N LYS A 744 -1.43 -65.25 2.82
CA LYS A 744 -2.27 -65.57 1.64
C LYS A 744 -3.62 -64.85 1.59
N GLU A 745 -3.86 -63.88 2.46
CA GLU A 745 -5.03 -63.02 2.39
C GLU A 745 -4.86 -62.00 1.25
N GLU A 746 -5.90 -61.90 0.42
CA GLU A 746 -6.00 -60.91 -0.65
C GLU A 746 -7.07 -59.90 -0.26
N VAL A 747 -6.66 -58.66 -0.04
CA VAL A 747 -7.60 -57.56 0.16
C VAL A 747 -7.67 -56.78 -1.15
N ARG A 748 -8.77 -57.00 -1.86
CA ARG A 748 -9.28 -56.01 -2.78
C ARG A 748 -9.85 -54.90 -1.91
N GLN A 749 -9.46 -53.64 -2.13
CA GLN A 749 -10.37 -52.58 -1.73
C GLN A 749 -11.69 -52.84 -2.49
N CYS A 750 -12.75 -53.14 -1.71
CA CYS A 750 -14.11 -53.59 -2.06
C CYS A 750 -14.35 -55.11 -2.21
N ALA A 751 -15.30 -55.64 -1.42
CA ALA A 751 -16.00 -56.94 -1.58
C ALA A 751 -17.42 -56.78 -1.00
N LYS A 752 -18.55 -57.33 -1.47
CA LYS A 752 -19.03 -58.17 -2.60
C LYS A 752 -20.54 -57.77 -2.70
N GLN A 753 -21.25 -57.69 -3.83
CA GLN A 753 -21.72 -58.77 -4.70
C GLN A 753 -22.61 -58.14 -5.80
N LEU A 754 -22.62 -58.76 -6.99
CA LEU A 754 -23.35 -58.39 -8.22
C LEU A 754 -22.89 -57.09 -8.89
N GLY A 755 -22.00 -57.29 -9.87
CA GLY A 755 -21.64 -56.40 -10.96
C GLY A 755 -21.70 -54.90 -10.65
N ASP A 756 -20.58 -54.32 -10.23
CA ASP A 756 -20.17 -52.97 -10.64
C ASP A 756 -18.76 -52.62 -10.12
N MET A 757 -18.06 -51.82 -10.93
CA MET A 757 -16.73 -51.22 -10.78
C MET A 757 -16.61 -50.36 -9.52
N CYS A 758 -15.39 -50.19 -8.98
CA CYS A 758 -15.09 -49.15 -7.99
C CYS A 758 -13.91 -48.29 -8.45
N ILE A 759 -14.17 -46.99 -8.51
CA ILE A 759 -13.44 -45.97 -9.27
C ILE A 759 -12.79 -44.98 -8.28
N THR A 760 -11.45 -44.90 -8.19
CA THR A 760 -10.77 -43.77 -7.50
C THR A 760 -10.80 -42.54 -8.38
N TYR A 761 -11.65 -41.57 -8.12
CA TYR A 761 -11.76 -40.41 -9.00
C TYR A 761 -10.56 -39.50 -8.87
N PHE A 762 -9.94 -39.19 -10.00
CA PHE A 762 -8.94 -38.13 -10.11
C PHE A 762 -9.40 -37.09 -11.14
N LYS A 763 -9.28 -35.80 -10.82
CA LYS A 763 -9.56 -34.68 -11.72
C LYS A 763 -8.27 -34.00 -12.15
N TYR A 764 -8.15 -33.59 -13.40
CA TYR A 764 -7.05 -32.71 -13.80
C TYR A 764 -7.24 -31.31 -13.20
N LYS A 765 -6.17 -30.74 -12.63
CA LYS A 765 -6.13 -29.35 -12.20
C LYS A 765 -6.22 -28.50 -13.47
N GLN A 766 -7.34 -27.80 -13.67
CA GLN A 766 -7.37 -26.72 -14.65
C GLN A 766 -6.39 -25.66 -14.15
N THR A 767 -5.19 -25.63 -14.72
CA THR A 767 -4.50 -24.35 -14.85
C THR A 767 -5.45 -23.48 -15.66
N GLN A 768 -6.03 -22.46 -15.02
CA GLN A 768 -6.37 -21.26 -15.75
C GLN A 768 -5.11 -20.90 -16.53
N ILE A 769 -5.11 -21.17 -17.83
CA ILE A 769 -4.25 -20.44 -18.73
C ILE A 769 -4.66 -18.99 -18.48
N MET A 770 -3.73 -18.25 -17.88
CA MET A 770 -3.89 -16.86 -17.59
C MET A 770 -4.25 -16.16 -18.91
N PHE A 771 -5.44 -15.58 -18.96
CA PHE A 771 -5.68 -14.41 -19.81
C PHE A 771 -5.01 -13.20 -19.15
N GLU A 772 -3.72 -13.30 -18.83
CA GLU A 772 -2.85 -12.16 -18.63
C GLU A 772 -2.34 -11.76 -20.01
N ASN A 773 -3.17 -11.01 -20.74
CA ASN A 773 -2.79 -10.09 -21.82
C ASN A 773 -4.00 -9.51 -22.58
N ILE A 774 -5.16 -9.31 -21.95
CA ILE A 774 -6.26 -8.48 -22.51
C ILE A 774 -6.93 -7.60 -21.42
N CYS A 775 -6.20 -7.24 -20.35
CA CYS A 775 -6.66 -6.23 -19.39
C CYS A 775 -5.81 -4.95 -19.44
N SER A 776 -5.35 -4.59 -20.64
CA SER A 776 -4.64 -3.34 -20.92
C SER A 776 -5.32 -2.55 -22.04
N LEU A 777 -6.66 -2.46 -22.04
CA LEU A 777 -7.40 -1.46 -22.83
C LEU A 777 -8.61 -0.96 -22.03
N PRO A 778 -8.81 0.36 -21.88
CA PRO A 778 -9.97 0.91 -21.21
C PRO A 778 -11.14 0.93 -22.20
N THR A 779 -11.91 -0.15 -22.33
CA THR A 779 -13.29 -0.12 -22.88
C THR A 779 -13.96 -1.50 -22.82
N ASN A 780 -15.17 -1.59 -22.24
CA ASN A 780 -16.00 -2.80 -22.18
C ASN A 780 -16.70 -3.09 -23.53
N PHE A 781 -15.95 -3.50 -24.54
CA PHE A 781 -16.51 -3.97 -25.82
C PHE A 781 -15.71 -5.17 -26.34
N PHE A 782 -16.40 -6.23 -26.76
CA PHE A 782 -15.78 -7.41 -27.38
C PHE A 782 -16.53 -7.78 -28.68
N PHE A 783 -15.81 -8.27 -29.68
CA PHE A 783 -16.35 -8.74 -30.96
C PHE A 783 -16.45 -10.28 -30.97
N LEU A 784 -17.55 -10.82 -31.50
CA LEU A 784 -17.73 -12.26 -31.72
C LEU A 784 -17.58 -12.56 -33.22
N GLU A 785 -16.56 -13.34 -33.58
CA GLU A 785 -16.45 -13.95 -34.91
C GLU A 785 -17.07 -15.35 -34.90
N HIS A 786 -17.98 -15.59 -35.84
CA HIS A 786 -18.51 -16.92 -36.12
C HIS A 786 -17.72 -17.52 -37.29
N SER A 787 -17.30 -18.78 -37.18
CA SER A 787 -16.36 -19.46 -38.10
C SER A 787 -16.83 -19.66 -39.55
N SER A 788 -17.90 -18.97 -39.98
CA SER A 788 -18.52 -19.14 -41.29
C SER A 788 -18.59 -17.85 -42.13
N PHE A 789 -18.19 -16.68 -41.59
CA PHE A 789 -18.16 -15.43 -42.35
C PHE A 789 -16.95 -14.56 -41.96
N LYS A 790 -16.19 -14.08 -42.95
CA LYS A 790 -14.89 -13.39 -42.81
C LYS A 790 -14.94 -11.92 -42.32
N ASN A 791 -15.99 -11.46 -41.63
CA ASN A 791 -16.03 -10.10 -41.04
C ASN A 791 -16.92 -10.04 -39.78
N PRO A 792 -16.52 -9.30 -38.72
CA PRO A 792 -17.27 -9.23 -37.46
C PRO A 792 -18.56 -8.41 -37.61
N THR A 793 -19.70 -8.96 -37.15
CA THR A 793 -21.04 -8.43 -37.43
C THR A 793 -21.82 -7.90 -36.20
N LEU A 794 -21.30 -8.06 -34.97
CA LEU A 794 -22.01 -7.71 -33.72
C LEU A 794 -21.08 -7.13 -32.63
N LEU A 795 -21.55 -6.09 -31.92
CA LEU A 795 -20.92 -5.45 -30.75
C LEU A 795 -21.71 -5.78 -29.48
N CYS A 796 -21.11 -6.39 -28.45
CA CYS A 796 -21.81 -6.82 -27.23
C CYS A 796 -21.27 -6.19 -25.94
N THR A 797 -22.15 -5.99 -24.96
CA THR A 797 -21.84 -5.46 -23.61
C THR A 797 -22.36 -6.38 -22.49
N LEU A 798 -21.62 -6.42 -21.37
CA LEU A 798 -21.90 -7.22 -20.17
C LEU A 798 -22.24 -6.30 -18.98
N SER A 799 -23.27 -6.66 -18.20
CA SER A 799 -23.66 -5.94 -16.97
C SER A 799 -23.10 -6.64 -15.71
N PRO A 800 -22.70 -5.90 -14.65
CA PRO A 800 -22.20 -6.51 -13.42
C PRO A 800 -23.29 -7.28 -12.67
N CYS A 801 -22.96 -8.45 -12.13
CA CYS A 801 -23.91 -9.34 -11.45
C CYS A 801 -23.90 -9.09 -9.93
N HIS A 802 -25.03 -8.69 -9.35
CA HIS A 802 -25.16 -8.50 -7.89
C HIS A 802 -25.45 -9.83 -7.17
N THR A 803 -24.75 -10.10 -6.06
CA THR A 803 -24.98 -11.21 -5.13
C THR A 803 -25.97 -10.82 -4.03
N ALA A 804 -27.06 -11.60 -3.85
CA ALA A 804 -27.98 -11.45 -2.71
C ALA A 804 -27.48 -12.24 -1.47
N GLN A 805 -27.70 -11.68 -0.27
CA GLN A 805 -27.33 -12.21 1.05
C GLN A 805 -28.02 -13.56 1.36
N TRP A 806 -27.27 -14.49 1.98
CA TRP A 806 -27.74 -15.80 2.43
C TRP A 806 -28.22 -15.74 3.89
N ARG A 807 -29.43 -16.25 4.18
CA ARG A 807 -29.84 -16.71 5.52
C ARG A 807 -30.08 -18.22 5.48
N GLN A 808 -29.60 -18.91 6.51
CA GLN A 808 -29.68 -20.37 6.66
C GLN A 808 -31.11 -20.90 6.53
N LYS A 809 -31.37 -21.67 5.47
CA LYS A 809 -32.09 -22.96 5.45
C LYS A 809 -31.95 -23.54 4.04
N GLY A 810 -31.59 -24.82 3.96
CA GLY A 810 -31.06 -25.44 2.75
C GLY A 810 -31.98 -25.36 1.52
N HIS A 811 -31.48 -24.73 0.45
CA HIS A 811 -31.68 -25.07 -0.97
C HIS A 811 -30.72 -24.24 -1.84
N SER A 812 -30.33 -24.76 -3.01
CA SER A 812 -29.33 -24.18 -3.94
C SER A 812 -29.81 -22.88 -4.61
N GLY A 813 -29.02 -21.81 -4.59
CA GLY A 813 -29.28 -20.55 -5.31
C GLY A 813 -28.50 -20.42 -6.63
N ARG A 814 -29.07 -19.72 -7.63
CA ARG A 814 -28.44 -19.33 -8.91
C ARG A 814 -28.25 -17.81 -9.00
N ALA A 815 -27.13 -17.35 -9.56
CA ALA A 815 -26.95 -15.96 -10.00
C ALA A 815 -27.36 -15.81 -11.49
N LYS A 816 -27.95 -14.67 -11.87
CA LYS A 816 -28.28 -14.33 -13.27
C LYS A 816 -27.45 -13.13 -13.72
N CYS A 817 -26.78 -13.26 -14.86
CA CYS A 817 -26.07 -12.19 -15.58
C CYS A 817 -26.73 -11.98 -16.94
N SER A 818 -26.75 -10.74 -17.47
CA SER A 818 -27.35 -10.43 -18.79
C SER A 818 -26.33 -9.82 -19.75
N ILE A 819 -26.41 -10.24 -21.02
CA ILE A 819 -25.59 -9.78 -22.14
C ILE A 819 -26.50 -9.08 -23.15
N ARG A 820 -26.10 -7.93 -23.69
CA ARG A 820 -26.78 -7.23 -24.80
C ARG A 820 -25.84 -7.12 -26.00
N CYS A 821 -26.36 -7.31 -27.21
CA CYS A 821 -25.61 -7.24 -28.46
C CYS A 821 -26.31 -6.36 -29.50
N TYR A 822 -25.53 -5.63 -30.30
CA TYR A 822 -25.99 -4.68 -31.32
C TYR A 822 -25.31 -4.95 -32.69
N PRO A 823 -26.03 -4.92 -33.82
CA PRO A 823 -25.43 -5.09 -35.15
C PRO A 823 -24.74 -3.81 -35.65
N LEU A 824 -23.61 -3.95 -36.36
CA LEU A 824 -22.75 -2.83 -36.78
C LEU A 824 -22.98 -2.31 -38.22
N SER A 825 -23.93 -2.87 -38.97
CA SER A 825 -24.28 -2.40 -40.33
C SER A 825 -25.79 -2.33 -40.55
N LYS A 826 -26.28 -1.25 -41.19
CA LYS A 826 -27.69 -1.13 -41.64
C LYS A 826 -27.97 -2.19 -42.72
N GLY A 827 -28.69 -3.25 -42.35
CA GLY A 827 -29.19 -4.26 -43.30
C GLY A 827 -29.11 -5.72 -42.86
N ALA A 828 -28.45 -6.06 -41.74
CA ALA A 828 -28.40 -7.44 -41.26
C ALA A 828 -29.71 -7.83 -40.53
N LYS A 829 -30.51 -8.73 -41.12
CA LYS A 829 -31.68 -9.35 -40.46
C LYS A 829 -31.25 -10.54 -39.60
N ILE A 830 -31.61 -10.51 -38.33
CA ILE A 830 -31.59 -11.69 -37.45
C ILE A 830 -32.89 -12.45 -37.71
N THR A 831 -32.83 -13.61 -38.36
CA THR A 831 -34.01 -14.45 -38.59
C THR A 831 -34.33 -15.24 -37.33
N GLY A 832 -35.48 -14.95 -36.71
CA GLY A 832 -36.01 -15.73 -35.58
C GLY A 832 -36.72 -14.96 -34.45
N VAL A 833 -37.27 -13.77 -34.69
CA VAL A 833 -38.08 -13.03 -33.67
C VAL A 833 -39.28 -12.39 -34.37
N ASP A 834 -40.49 -12.80 -33.99
CA ASP A 834 -41.72 -12.08 -34.31
C ASP A 834 -41.80 -10.80 -33.47
N ASN A 835 -42.19 -9.72 -34.13
CA ASN A 835 -42.35 -8.38 -33.58
C ASN A 835 -43.55 -8.32 -32.62
N THR A 836 -43.31 -8.29 -31.30
CA THR A 836 -44.04 -7.48 -30.31
C THR A 836 -43.25 -7.41 -28.99
N ASP A 837 -43.08 -6.20 -28.46
CA ASP A 837 -42.63 -5.81 -27.12
C ASP A 837 -41.35 -6.45 -26.51
N THR A 838 -40.28 -5.63 -26.48
CA THR A 838 -39.09 -5.65 -25.58
C THR A 838 -38.81 -6.95 -24.81
N GLY A 839 -38.29 -7.97 -25.50
CA GLY A 839 -37.94 -9.28 -24.95
C GLY A 839 -36.60 -9.31 -24.19
N ARG A 840 -36.67 -9.65 -22.91
CA ARG A 840 -35.57 -9.98 -21.99
C ARG A 840 -35.12 -11.43 -22.25
N MET A 841 -33.89 -11.69 -22.71
CA MET A 841 -33.37 -13.07 -22.75
C MET A 841 -33.11 -13.59 -21.32
N GLN A 842 -33.94 -14.52 -20.84
CA GLN A 842 -33.64 -15.37 -19.68
C GLN A 842 -33.38 -16.80 -20.15
N GLY A 843 -32.10 -17.16 -20.33
CA GLY A 843 -31.69 -18.56 -20.52
C GLY A 843 -31.25 -19.18 -19.18
N GLY A 844 -32.02 -20.13 -18.66
CA GLY A 844 -31.62 -20.96 -17.53
C GLY A 844 -31.20 -22.35 -18.00
N TRP A 845 -29.97 -22.77 -17.72
CA TRP A 845 -29.51 -24.13 -18.01
C TRP A 845 -30.13 -25.11 -16.99
N LYS A 846 -30.90 -26.10 -17.44
CA LYS A 846 -31.28 -27.30 -16.66
C LYS A 846 -30.46 -28.47 -17.20
N ALA A 847 -29.82 -29.24 -16.33
CA ALA A 847 -29.28 -30.55 -16.64
C ALA A 847 -30.21 -31.56 -15.96
N ASP A 848 -31.00 -32.28 -16.74
CA ASP A 848 -31.85 -33.36 -16.22
C ASP A 848 -31.06 -34.66 -16.17
N ALA A 849 -31.29 -35.39 -15.09
CA ALA A 849 -30.78 -36.73 -14.83
C ALA A 849 -31.68 -37.77 -15.52
N GLU A 850 -31.08 -38.67 -16.29
CA GLU A 850 -31.79 -39.83 -16.85
C GLU A 850 -31.95 -40.95 -15.81
N ARG A 851 -33.18 -41.40 -15.61
CA ARG A 851 -33.51 -42.75 -15.14
C ARG A 851 -34.43 -43.42 -16.17
N ASN A 852 -34.14 -44.69 -16.39
CA ASN A 852 -34.66 -45.66 -17.37
C ASN A 852 -36.20 -45.83 -17.49
N PRO A 853 -36.70 -46.59 -18.49
CA PRO A 853 -37.87 -46.25 -19.31
C PRO A 853 -39.16 -47.01 -18.96
N SER A 854 -40.32 -46.43 -19.29
CA SER A 854 -41.51 -47.10 -19.87
C SER A 854 -42.75 -46.18 -19.84
N GLY A 855 -43.48 -46.07 -20.96
CA GLY A 855 -44.95 -45.84 -20.93
C GLY A 855 -45.51 -44.50 -21.44
N TRP A 856 -45.70 -44.41 -22.77
CA TRP A 856 -46.75 -43.72 -23.56
C TRP A 856 -47.86 -42.88 -22.88
N LYS A 857 -48.10 -41.65 -23.37
CA LYS A 857 -49.25 -41.19 -24.21
C LYS A 857 -49.39 -39.65 -24.20
N TRP A 858 -49.66 -39.06 -25.37
CA TRP A 858 -50.09 -37.67 -25.57
C TRP A 858 -51.61 -37.59 -25.72
N MET A 859 -52.24 -36.54 -25.20
CA MET A 859 -53.29 -35.73 -25.85
C MET A 859 -53.65 -34.53 -24.94
N GLY A 860 -53.76 -33.34 -25.55
CA GLY A 860 -54.28 -32.10 -24.93
C GLY A 860 -55.80 -32.17 -24.70
N VAL A 861 -56.58 -31.13 -24.40
CA VAL A 861 -56.53 -29.67 -24.17
C VAL A 861 -57.91 -29.34 -23.52
N ASP A 862 -58.12 -28.10 -23.07
CA ASP A 862 -59.38 -27.44 -22.59
C ASP A 862 -59.40 -27.27 -21.06
N GLY A 863 -59.46 -26.07 -20.47
CA GLY A 863 -59.92 -24.77 -20.95
C GLY A 863 -61.02 -24.30 -20.00
N ALA A 864 -60.78 -23.24 -19.21
CA ALA A 864 -61.79 -22.27 -18.75
C ALA A 864 -61.23 -21.28 -17.71
N SER A 865 -61.55 -20.02 -18.00
CA SER A 865 -61.41 -18.77 -17.25
C SER A 865 -62.37 -18.61 -16.06
N ALA A 866 -62.02 -17.72 -15.10
CA ALA A 866 -62.82 -16.57 -14.60
C ALA A 866 -62.61 -16.28 -13.08
N GLY A 867 -62.59 -14.99 -12.71
CA GLY A 867 -63.05 -14.52 -11.38
C GLY A 867 -62.13 -13.59 -10.58
N LEU A 868 -62.37 -12.28 -10.65
CA LEU A 868 -62.21 -11.29 -9.55
C LEU A 868 -63.47 -11.34 -8.63
N PRO A 869 -63.66 -10.54 -7.54
CA PRO A 869 -62.78 -9.73 -6.66
C PRO A 869 -63.11 -9.91 -5.14
N GLY A 870 -62.45 -9.15 -4.24
CA GLY A 870 -62.92 -8.93 -2.86
C GLY A 870 -62.06 -7.91 -2.09
N GLY A 871 -62.63 -6.75 -1.76
CA GLY A 871 -61.93 -5.63 -1.10
C GLY A 871 -62.11 -5.56 0.43
N LEU A 872 -61.44 -4.59 1.05
CA LEU A 872 -61.84 -3.90 2.28
C LEU A 872 -61.04 -2.59 2.48
N SER A 873 -61.71 -1.65 3.14
CA SER A 873 -61.58 -0.19 3.35
C SER A 873 -60.27 0.35 3.95
N LYS A 874 -59.73 1.48 3.46
CA LYS A 874 -59.91 2.91 3.92
C LYS A 874 -59.38 3.22 5.34
N ALA A 875 -58.29 4.00 5.44
CA ALA A 875 -58.25 5.35 6.03
C ALA A 875 -56.79 5.80 6.30
N ASP A 876 -56.50 7.02 5.84
CA ASP A 876 -55.24 7.78 5.91
C ASP A 876 -54.89 8.30 7.32
N ALA A 877 -53.60 8.52 7.61
CA ALA A 877 -53.06 9.80 8.15
C ALA A 877 -51.57 9.71 8.63
N GLU A 878 -50.73 10.49 7.95
CA GLU A 878 -49.69 11.42 8.46
C GLU A 878 -48.46 10.98 9.31
N ARG A 879 -47.28 11.24 8.69
CA ARG A 879 -46.05 11.91 9.19
C ARG A 879 -45.53 11.61 10.61
N ILE A 880 -44.32 11.03 10.69
CA ILE A 880 -43.00 11.71 10.86
C ILE A 880 -41.96 10.86 10.13
#